data_AF-A0AA40DRG1-F1
#
_entry.id   AF-A0AA40DRG1-F1
#
_cell.length_a   1.000
_cell.length_b   1.000
_cell.length_c   1.000
_cell.angle_alpha   90.00
_cell.angle_beta   90.00
_cell.angle_gamma   90.00
#
_symmetry.space_group_name_H-M   'P 1'
#
loop_
_entity.id
_entity.type
_entity.pdbx_description
1 polymer ?
#
loop_
_entity_poly.entity_id
_entity_poly.type
_entity_poly.pdbx_seq_one_letter_code
_entity_poly.pdbx_strand_id
1 'polypeptide(L)'
;MHTELRGRLLRDIAELKLDPYPNIALHARDDNIDEACLVLTPEGWISLHLTVIFTNRYPLDPPIVRMDSSVRHPNVFQEYICASILNTTEGYTPAYTLKGIAIQLLSFFNSASIDQEHGMTVSLDWYRTQSSEESQRTPFACDRCGFSSQGSEPSSTHVPSARSPLARMATTARPEKCFIDGLPNELLLQVVESLEFKDLVSFSSAWPRLSQLITIFDVVRMREMQCFVLKENYLTTKLGVGVSAGGRGVKAKLQSEFDLLSQKAYNTLHVRSSVHNISFTHWLPLPISPGHWRRVEADVRDSLQTISQFARTGGSATVMYAFMNDIVVRLNADLERSNGVRGYSRKSTLRHASEKAIESYFHLFHLLLCLATSPTGPAEFRDIVRDANRMIRSFMSGKTGKADHPNLGYLLIALLISDIDPTEELMKAIVVETITRNVVWLLDGRGAGMAELAYLEPAKVCEYRLKKTFEGSRTSYRLLMFSELFRRAARPSISLPSLTDATAAKSSGATKKSLSELRDELFTRHGGAPFAAAAHMAAEVRRLQQIDDFPSFLKEMGVTIPTQARFTEVLRGCVQASMDRGYSKYGASMAALASLRLARDRSIDPAAVVADMTARGITERPLAQRVELDISAGRIGFFISKDKPGNGRARPGRA
;
A
#
# COMPACT_ATOMS: atom_id res chain seq x y z
N MET A 1 9.13 10.68 33.01
CA MET A 1 8.87 10.12 31.66
C MET A 1 8.53 8.64 31.77
N HIS A 2 7.64 8.09 30.92
CA HIS A 2 7.32 6.65 30.89
C HIS A 2 8.58 5.82 30.53
N THR A 3 8.77 4.63 31.11
CA THR A 3 10.00 3.81 30.92
C THR A 3 10.31 3.54 29.45
N GLU A 4 9.30 3.20 28.66
CA GLU A 4 9.43 2.93 27.21
C GLU A 4 9.89 4.17 26.42
N LEU A 5 9.35 5.34 26.76
CA LEU A 5 9.74 6.61 26.15
C LEU A 5 11.19 6.95 26.52
N ARG A 6 11.59 6.70 27.77
CA ARG A 6 12.97 6.87 28.23
C ARG A 6 13.94 5.97 27.49
N GLY A 7 13.58 4.70 27.27
CA GLY A 7 14.35 3.80 26.44
C GLY A 7 14.52 4.31 25.00
N ARG A 8 13.45 4.88 24.42
CA ARG A 8 13.50 5.49 23.09
C ARG A 8 14.39 6.74 23.03
N LEU A 9 14.33 7.64 24.02
CA LEU A 9 15.22 8.80 24.09
C LEU A 9 16.70 8.39 24.18
N LEU A 10 17.02 7.41 25.02
CA LEU A 10 18.40 6.92 25.15
C LEU A 10 18.92 6.31 23.84
N ARG A 11 18.07 5.61 23.09
CA ARG A 11 18.42 5.11 21.74
C ARG A 11 18.73 6.25 20.77
N ASP A 12 17.89 7.28 20.75
CA ASP A 12 18.08 8.45 19.88
C ASP A 12 19.35 9.24 20.23
N ILE A 13 19.68 9.38 21.52
CA ILE A 13 20.94 10.00 21.97
C ILE A 13 22.13 9.14 21.58
N ALA A 14 22.05 7.82 21.77
CA ALA A 14 23.11 6.89 21.40
C ALA A 14 23.37 6.89 19.89
N GLU A 15 22.33 6.96 19.06
CA GLU A 15 22.43 7.07 17.60
C GLU A 15 23.31 8.27 17.20
N LEU A 16 23.07 9.45 17.76
CA LEU A 16 23.86 10.65 17.46
C LEU A 16 25.28 10.64 18.04
N LYS A 17 25.50 9.97 19.19
CA LYS A 17 26.83 9.86 19.80
C LYS A 17 27.72 8.84 19.09
N LEU A 18 27.15 7.71 18.65
CA LEU A 18 27.89 6.63 17.99
C LEU A 18 28.09 6.91 16.50
N ASP A 19 27.09 7.51 15.84
CA ASP A 19 27.13 7.88 14.41
C ASP A 19 26.87 9.39 14.23
N PRO A 20 27.87 10.24 14.52
CA PRO A 20 27.73 11.68 14.38
C PRO A 20 27.45 12.05 12.92
N TYR A 21 26.54 13.00 12.71
CA TYR A 21 26.26 13.55 11.38
C TYR A 21 27.14 14.79 11.13
N PRO A 22 27.72 14.96 9.93
CA PRO A 22 28.51 16.16 9.62
C PRO A 22 27.74 17.44 9.95
N ASN A 23 28.42 18.42 10.55
CA ASN A 23 27.85 19.71 10.93
C ASN A 23 26.73 19.66 11.99
N ILE A 24 26.58 18.55 12.71
CA ILE A 24 25.66 18.40 13.83
C ILE A 24 26.42 17.82 15.02
N ALA A 25 26.37 18.50 16.17
CA ALA A 25 26.89 17.98 17.42
C ALA A 25 25.81 18.01 18.51
N LEU A 26 25.60 16.87 19.17
CA LEU A 26 24.68 16.75 20.30
C LEU A 26 25.47 16.54 21.60
N HIS A 27 25.27 17.43 22.56
CA HIS A 27 25.84 17.32 23.90
C HIS A 27 24.70 17.06 24.90
N ALA A 28 24.37 15.78 25.08
CA ALA A 28 23.45 15.34 26.11
C ALA A 28 24.11 15.39 27.49
N ARG A 29 23.36 15.81 28.51
CA ARG A 29 23.86 15.89 29.88
C ARG A 29 23.72 14.55 30.60
N ASP A 30 24.72 14.20 31.40
CA ASP A 30 24.70 12.96 32.18
C ASP A 30 23.80 13.06 33.43
N ASP A 31 23.64 14.27 33.98
CA ASP A 31 22.83 14.56 35.17
C ASP A 31 21.35 14.79 34.84
N ASN A 32 21.04 15.31 33.65
CA ASN A 32 19.67 15.56 33.18
C ASN A 32 19.53 15.26 31.68
N ILE A 33 19.07 14.05 31.36
CA ILE A 33 18.84 13.62 29.98
C ILE A 33 17.63 14.28 29.31
N ASP A 34 16.79 15.01 30.06
CA ASP A 34 15.62 15.70 29.51
C ASP A 34 16.01 16.99 28.77
N GLU A 35 17.28 17.42 28.83
CA GLU A 35 17.82 18.53 28.05
C GLU A 35 19.15 18.17 27.38
N ALA A 36 19.36 18.69 26.17
CA ALA A 36 20.64 18.59 25.46
C ALA A 36 20.96 19.88 24.70
N CYS A 37 22.25 20.18 24.58
CA CYS A 37 22.71 21.20 23.65
C CYS A 37 22.85 20.59 22.26
N LEU A 38 22.30 21.25 21.24
CA LEU A 38 22.42 20.88 19.84
C LEU A 38 23.14 22.02 19.11
N VAL A 39 24.31 21.72 18.56
CA VAL A 39 25.09 22.67 17.76
C VAL A 39 24.94 22.27 16.29
N LEU A 40 24.49 23.23 15.48
CA LEU A 40 24.40 23.10 14.03
C LEU A 40 25.43 24.02 13.38
N THR A 41 26.10 23.56 12.33
CA THR A 41 27.06 24.36 11.56
C THR A 41 26.62 24.44 10.09
N PRO A 42 25.62 25.28 9.75
CA PRO A 42 25.15 25.43 8.38
C PRO A 42 26.26 25.94 7.45
N GLU A 43 26.27 25.50 6.20
CA GLU A 43 27.23 25.94 5.20
C GLU A 43 26.97 27.41 4.81
N GLY A 44 28.04 28.22 4.83
CA GLY A 44 27.94 29.64 4.50
C GLY A 44 27.15 30.49 5.52
N TRP A 45 26.96 29.98 6.74
CA TRP A 45 26.32 30.69 7.85
C TRP A 45 27.15 30.54 9.14
N ILE A 46 26.67 31.15 10.23
CA ILE A 46 27.26 31.09 11.56
C ILE A 46 26.89 29.75 12.20
N SER A 47 27.73 29.24 13.09
CA SER A 47 27.33 28.13 13.94
C SER A 47 26.20 28.54 14.88
N LEU A 48 25.21 27.66 15.03
CA LEU A 48 24.00 27.89 15.81
C LEU A 48 23.98 26.95 17.01
N HIS A 49 23.82 27.52 18.20
CA HIS A 49 23.54 26.76 19.40
C HIS A 49 22.04 26.77 19.68
N LEU A 50 21.52 25.58 19.96
CA LEU A 50 20.12 25.30 20.26
C LEU A 50 20.03 24.51 21.56
N THR A 51 18.98 24.77 22.33
CA THR A 51 18.61 23.95 23.48
C THR A 51 17.45 23.05 23.11
N VAL A 52 17.65 21.74 23.21
CA VAL A 52 16.62 20.72 22.98
C VAL A 52 16.07 20.25 24.32
N ILE A 53 14.77 20.36 24.50
CA ILE A 53 14.05 19.94 25.71
C ILE A 53 13.15 18.75 25.34
N PHE A 54 13.45 17.59 25.90
CA PHE A 54 12.68 16.37 25.75
C PHE A 54 11.54 16.36 26.77
N THR A 55 10.32 16.53 26.29
CA THR A 55 9.15 16.46 27.17
C THR A 55 8.94 15.04 27.69
N ASN A 56 8.15 14.89 28.75
CA ASN A 56 7.75 13.58 29.27
C ASN A 56 6.94 12.73 28.27
N ARG A 57 6.58 13.31 27.10
CA ARG A 57 5.85 12.67 26.00
C ARG A 57 6.72 12.43 24.76
N TYR A 58 7.99 12.83 24.72
CA TYR A 58 8.87 12.50 23.58
C TYR A 58 8.99 10.98 23.38
N PRO A 59 8.86 10.43 22.15
CA PRO A 59 8.66 11.11 20.87
C PRO A 59 7.19 11.11 20.39
N LEU A 60 6.21 10.93 21.27
CA LEU A 60 4.80 11.06 20.89
C LEU A 60 4.48 12.49 20.43
N ASP A 61 5.09 13.46 21.11
CA ASP A 61 5.10 14.87 20.74
C ASP A 61 6.54 15.28 20.37
N PRO A 62 6.73 16.29 19.49
CA PRO A 62 8.05 16.78 19.15
C PRO A 62 8.79 17.31 20.38
N PRO A 63 10.13 17.30 20.37
CA PRO A 63 10.91 18.00 21.37
C PRO A 63 10.70 19.51 21.20
N ILE A 64 10.83 20.27 22.29
CA ILE A 64 10.89 21.73 22.22
C ILE A 64 12.32 22.11 21.88
N VAL A 65 12.51 22.88 20.81
CA VAL A 65 13.84 23.37 20.39
C VAL A 65 13.85 24.89 20.47
N ARG A 66 14.76 25.44 21.27
CA ARG A 66 14.95 26.88 21.46
C ARG A 66 16.24 27.34 20.80
N MET A 67 16.18 28.49 20.15
CA MET A 67 17.35 29.17 19.61
C MET A 67 18.07 29.94 20.72
N ASP A 68 19.35 29.63 20.95
CA ASP A 68 20.18 30.36 21.92
C ASP A 68 21.11 31.37 21.22
N SER A 69 21.63 31.01 20.04
CA SER A 69 22.42 31.93 19.22
C SER A 69 21.55 33.07 18.68
N SER A 70 22.07 34.30 18.71
CA SER A 70 21.40 35.44 18.08
C SER A 70 21.49 35.35 16.56
N VAL A 71 20.35 35.14 15.89
CA VAL A 71 20.27 34.93 14.44
C VAL A 71 19.13 35.75 13.84
N ARG A 72 19.34 36.27 12.63
CA ARG A 72 18.29 36.89 11.81
C ARG A 72 17.76 35.84 10.85
N HIS A 73 16.48 35.49 10.95
CA HIS A 73 15.86 34.51 10.06
C HIS A 73 14.34 34.77 9.94
N PRO A 74 13.71 34.61 8.75
CA PRO A 74 12.30 34.94 8.55
C PRO A 74 11.33 34.12 9.43
N ASN A 75 11.74 32.91 9.81
CA ASN A 75 10.95 31.98 10.62
C ASN A 75 11.60 31.67 11.99
N VAL A 76 12.47 32.55 12.50
CA VAL A 76 12.95 32.48 13.90
C VAL A 76 12.57 33.77 14.61
N PHE A 77 11.87 33.64 15.72
CA PHE A 77 11.34 34.75 16.51
C PHE A 77 11.88 34.67 17.93
N GLN A 78 12.94 35.43 18.20
CA GLN A 78 13.73 35.28 19.43
C GLN A 78 14.19 33.82 19.58
N GLU A 79 13.71 33.12 20.59
CA GLU A 79 14.07 31.73 20.86
C GLU A 79 13.18 30.72 20.09
N TYR A 80 12.06 31.16 19.51
CA TYR A 80 11.09 30.27 18.85
C TYR A 80 11.45 30.02 17.38
N ILE A 81 11.49 28.75 16.97
CA ILE A 81 11.75 28.34 15.59
C ILE A 81 10.44 27.86 14.97
N CYS A 82 9.93 28.58 13.97
CA CYS A 82 8.70 28.23 13.26
C CYS A 82 8.97 27.20 12.14
N ALA A 83 9.31 25.97 12.53
CA ALA A 83 9.48 24.84 11.61
C ALA A 83 8.30 23.85 11.74
N SER A 84 7.77 23.37 10.61
CA SER A 84 6.61 22.46 10.60
C SER A 84 6.87 21.16 11.36
N ILE A 85 8.12 20.66 11.31
CA ILE A 85 8.58 19.46 12.05
C ILE A 85 8.51 19.61 13.57
N LEU A 86 8.53 20.85 14.10
CA LEU A 86 8.47 21.11 15.53
C LEU A 86 7.06 21.52 16.00
N ASN A 87 6.29 22.18 15.12
CA ASN A 87 5.12 22.94 15.56
C ASN A 87 3.80 22.48 14.95
N THR A 88 3.81 21.54 14.00
CA THR A 88 2.58 21.10 13.33
C THR A 88 2.37 19.60 13.48
N THR A 89 1.11 19.21 13.71
CA THR A 89 0.73 17.80 13.72
C THR A 89 0.88 17.13 12.35
N GLU A 90 0.92 17.92 11.28
CA GLU A 90 1.14 17.39 9.92
C GLU A 90 2.62 17.20 9.59
N GLY A 91 3.50 18.04 10.14
CA GLY A 91 4.94 17.99 9.92
C GLY A 91 5.72 17.11 10.89
N TYR A 92 5.14 16.73 12.03
CA TYR A 92 5.75 15.81 12.99
C TYR A 92 5.08 14.44 13.02
N THR A 93 5.90 13.41 13.24
CA THR A 93 5.45 12.06 13.57
C THR A 93 6.46 11.40 14.51
N PRO A 94 6.02 10.54 15.46
CA PRO A 94 6.91 9.77 16.33
C PRO A 94 7.90 8.85 15.59
N ALA A 95 7.72 8.70 14.27
CA ALA A 95 8.65 8.01 13.39
C ALA A 95 10.01 8.71 13.26
N TYR A 96 10.08 10.04 13.46
CA TYR A 96 11.33 10.76 13.41
C TYR A 96 12.23 10.40 14.59
N THR A 97 13.52 10.20 14.31
CA THR A 97 14.58 10.13 15.33
C THR A 97 15.11 11.53 15.64
N LEU A 98 15.75 11.71 16.79
CA LEU A 98 16.46 12.95 17.11
C LEU A 98 17.46 13.34 16.01
N LYS A 99 18.19 12.35 15.46
CA LYS A 99 19.07 12.55 14.30
C LYS A 99 18.30 13.10 13.09
N GLY A 100 17.16 12.49 12.75
CA GLY A 100 16.30 12.96 11.68
C GLY A 100 15.76 14.37 11.89
N ILE A 101 15.40 14.74 13.12
CA ILE A 101 14.97 16.09 13.48
C ILE A 101 16.12 17.08 13.31
N ALA A 102 17.31 16.76 13.81
CA ALA A 102 18.50 17.62 13.71
C ALA A 102 18.92 17.83 12.24
N ILE A 103 18.88 16.80 11.41
CA ILE A 103 19.16 16.89 9.96
C ILE A 103 18.15 17.81 9.26
N GLN A 104 16.86 17.69 9.58
CA GLN A 104 15.85 18.58 9.02
C GLN A 104 16.04 20.04 9.45
N LEU A 105 16.43 20.29 10.71
CA LEU A 105 16.77 21.64 11.17
C LEU A 105 18.02 22.18 10.48
N LEU A 106 19.07 21.37 10.32
CA LEU A 106 20.26 21.77 9.56
C LEU A 106 19.90 22.11 8.11
N SER A 107 19.07 21.27 7.46
CA SER A 107 18.58 21.51 6.11
C SER A 107 17.75 22.79 6.01
N PHE A 108 16.94 23.09 7.01
CA PHE A 108 16.16 24.33 7.09
C PHE A 108 17.08 25.57 7.08
N PHE A 109 18.17 25.56 7.85
CA PHE A 109 19.15 26.66 7.83
C PHE A 109 20.07 26.66 6.59
N ASN A 110 20.33 25.51 5.97
CA ASN A 110 21.12 25.40 4.73
C ASN A 110 20.34 25.80 3.46
N SER A 111 19.01 25.88 3.53
CA SER A 111 18.18 26.14 2.34
C SER A 111 18.50 27.50 1.72
N ALA A 112 18.55 27.61 0.39
CA ALA A 112 18.76 28.90 -0.27
C ALA A 112 17.57 29.86 -0.01
N SER A 113 16.37 29.29 0.10
CA SER A 113 15.12 30.01 0.30
C SER A 113 14.11 29.17 1.07
N ILE A 114 13.12 29.82 1.69
CA ILE A 114 12.06 29.16 2.46
C ILE A 114 10.68 29.66 2.02
N ASP A 115 9.76 28.72 1.82
CA ASP A 115 8.35 28.98 1.57
C ASP A 115 7.65 29.45 2.85
N GLN A 116 6.91 30.56 2.74
CA GLN A 116 6.12 31.14 3.80
C GLN A 116 4.68 30.64 3.73
N GLU A 117 3.96 30.65 4.85
CA GLU A 117 2.55 30.20 4.93
C GLU A 117 1.61 30.94 3.96
N HIS A 118 1.98 32.16 3.54
CA HIS A 118 1.22 32.98 2.59
C HIS A 118 1.56 32.67 1.11
N GLY A 119 2.32 31.60 0.84
CA GLY A 119 2.64 31.14 -0.52
C GLY A 119 3.79 31.91 -1.22
N MET A 120 4.55 32.72 -0.48
CA MET A 120 5.73 33.42 -1.00
C MET A 120 7.01 32.70 -0.59
N THR A 121 7.99 32.64 -1.49
CA THR A 121 9.33 32.09 -1.21
C THR A 121 10.31 33.23 -0.91
N VAL A 122 11.03 33.14 0.22
CA VAL A 122 11.97 34.18 0.70
C VAL A 122 13.40 33.67 0.61
N SER A 123 14.31 34.42 -0.04
CA SER A 123 15.76 34.10 -0.06
C SER A 123 16.39 34.36 1.31
N LEU A 124 17.33 33.49 1.71
CA LEU A 124 18.06 33.59 2.98
C LEU A 124 19.37 34.38 2.89
N ASP A 125 19.80 34.85 1.72
CA ASP A 125 21.13 35.48 1.55
C ASP A 125 21.32 36.73 2.41
N TRP A 126 20.31 37.61 2.42
CA TRP A 126 20.34 38.80 3.28
C TRP A 126 20.40 38.44 4.78
N TYR A 127 19.65 37.41 5.17
CA TYR A 127 19.57 36.94 6.56
C TYR A 127 20.90 36.35 7.04
N ARG A 128 21.64 35.66 6.16
CA ARG A 128 22.99 35.14 6.44
C ARG A 128 23.94 36.26 6.83
N THR A 129 24.03 37.32 6.00
CA THR A 129 24.91 38.47 6.26
C THR A 129 24.55 39.17 7.56
N GLN A 130 23.26 39.42 7.79
CA GLN A 130 22.80 40.13 9.00
C GLN A 130 23.00 39.32 10.28
N SER A 131 22.90 37.99 10.21
CA SER A 131 23.14 37.12 11.37
C SER A 131 24.59 37.19 11.85
N SER A 132 25.56 37.33 10.95
CA SER A 132 26.97 37.48 11.33
C SER A 132 27.20 38.75 12.14
N GLU A 133 26.61 39.87 11.73
CA GLU A 133 26.67 41.14 12.48
C GLU A 133 25.95 41.04 13.83
N GLU A 134 24.77 40.41 13.86
CA GLU A 134 23.99 40.23 15.08
C GLU A 134 24.73 39.35 16.11
N SER A 135 25.31 38.23 15.66
CA SER A 135 26.10 37.31 16.50
C SER A 135 27.32 37.98 17.13
N GLN A 136 27.94 38.95 16.44
CA GLN A 136 29.04 39.74 16.99
C GLN A 136 28.57 40.75 18.05
N ARG A 137 27.38 41.35 17.87
CA ARG A 137 26.81 42.32 18.83
C ARG A 137 26.29 41.65 20.09
N THR A 138 25.68 40.48 19.95
CA THR A 138 25.10 39.71 21.06
C THR A 138 25.68 38.30 21.04
N PRO A 139 26.95 38.13 21.48
CA PRO A 139 27.58 36.83 21.47
C PRO A 139 26.95 35.89 22.49
N PHE A 140 26.88 34.61 22.15
CA PHE A 140 26.40 33.56 23.03
C PHE A 140 27.53 32.58 23.33
N ALA A 141 27.66 32.22 24.61
CA ALA A 141 28.57 31.18 25.07
C ALA A 141 27.81 30.20 25.96
N CYS A 142 28.07 28.91 25.80
CA CYS A 142 27.44 27.87 26.57
C CYS A 142 28.47 27.15 27.44
N ASP A 143 28.36 27.31 28.75
CA ASP A 143 29.23 26.65 29.72
C ASP A 143 29.07 25.12 29.73
N ARG A 144 27.96 24.60 29.18
CA ARG A 144 27.65 23.16 29.20
C ARG A 144 28.37 22.39 28.11
N CYS A 145 28.42 22.92 26.89
CA CYS A 145 29.04 22.26 25.74
C CYS A 145 30.31 22.95 25.25
N GLY A 146 30.66 24.11 25.83
CA GLY A 146 31.82 24.91 25.43
C GLY A 146 31.61 25.70 24.14
N PHE A 147 30.38 25.79 23.63
CA PHE A 147 30.07 26.57 22.43
C PHE A 147 30.36 28.06 22.66
N SER A 148 30.92 28.73 21.65
CA SER A 148 31.11 30.18 21.62
C SER A 148 30.87 30.73 20.22
N SER A 149 30.00 31.73 20.10
CA SER A 149 29.68 32.36 18.82
C SER A 149 30.79 33.27 18.27
N GLN A 150 31.80 33.59 19.09
CA GLN A 150 32.96 34.41 18.69
C GLN A 150 34.13 33.61 18.11
N GLY A 151 34.11 32.27 18.24
CA GLY A 151 35.18 31.38 17.78
C GLY A 151 34.91 30.68 16.44
N SER A 152 33.73 30.85 15.85
CA SER A 152 33.36 30.23 14.57
C SER A 152 33.60 31.21 13.43
N GLU A 153 34.81 31.25 12.86
CA GLU A 153 34.95 31.70 11.48
C GLU A 153 34.01 30.85 10.59
N PRO A 154 33.45 31.40 9.50
CA PRO A 154 32.71 30.60 8.54
C PRO A 154 33.67 29.54 8.02
N SER A 155 33.52 28.31 8.52
CA SER A 155 34.40 27.20 8.18
C SER A 155 34.32 26.97 6.68
N SER A 156 35.27 27.51 5.93
CA SER A 156 35.75 26.93 4.69
C SER A 156 36.51 25.64 5.02
N THR A 157 35.91 24.76 5.82
CA THR A 157 36.31 23.37 5.83
C THR A 157 35.77 22.78 4.54
N HIS A 158 36.55 22.95 3.48
CA HIS A 158 36.82 21.81 2.63
C HIS A 158 37.08 20.65 3.59
N VAL A 159 36.05 19.81 3.78
CA VAL A 159 36.28 18.43 4.17
C VAL A 159 37.41 18.00 3.26
N PRO A 160 38.57 17.54 3.77
CA PRO A 160 39.47 16.81 2.91
C PRO A 160 38.58 15.69 2.39
N SER A 161 38.15 15.77 1.13
CA SER A 161 37.69 14.62 0.38
C SER A 161 38.69 13.56 0.79
N ALA A 162 38.22 12.55 1.52
CA ALA A 162 39.05 11.43 1.87
C ALA A 162 39.56 10.95 0.52
N ARG A 163 40.78 11.37 0.18
CA ARG A 163 41.50 10.84 -0.97
C ARG A 163 41.69 9.42 -0.51
N SER A 164 40.81 8.56 -1.02
CA SER A 164 41.00 7.13 -1.00
C SER A 164 42.48 6.92 -1.29
N PRO A 165 43.28 6.39 -0.36
CA PRO A 165 44.61 5.98 -0.69
C PRO A 165 44.43 4.75 -1.58
N LEU A 166 44.15 4.97 -2.87
CA LEU A 166 44.56 4.05 -3.91
C LEU A 166 46.09 4.18 -4.03
N ALA A 167 46.78 3.89 -2.91
CA ALA A 167 48.13 3.40 -2.94
C ALA A 167 48.01 2.08 -3.67
N ARG A 168 48.39 2.11 -4.94
CA ARG A 168 48.52 0.95 -5.81
C ARG A 168 49.68 0.12 -5.26
N MET A 169 49.44 -0.62 -4.18
CA MET A 169 50.31 -1.69 -3.75
C MET A 169 50.10 -2.84 -4.72
N ALA A 170 50.91 -2.84 -5.77
CA ALA A 170 51.20 -4.05 -6.50
C ALA A 170 52.06 -4.94 -5.59
N THR A 171 51.41 -5.70 -4.72
CA THR A 171 52.01 -6.86 -4.06
C THR A 171 51.44 -8.10 -4.69
N THR A 172 52.26 -8.72 -5.54
CA THR A 172 52.11 -10.10 -5.99
C THR A 172 52.30 -11.02 -4.78
N ALA A 173 51.24 -11.20 -3.98
CA ALA A 173 51.16 -12.25 -2.97
C ALA A 173 49.86 -13.02 -3.23
N ARG A 174 49.97 -14.35 -3.37
CA ARG A 174 48.81 -15.25 -3.43
C ARG A 174 47.88 -14.94 -2.25
N PRO A 175 46.54 -14.91 -2.43
CA PRO A 175 45.66 -14.59 -1.32
C PRO A 175 45.85 -15.64 -0.21
N GLU A 176 46.38 -15.19 0.92
CA GLU A 176 46.28 -15.93 2.17
C GLU A 176 44.79 -16.20 2.41
N LYS A 177 44.46 -17.43 2.82
CA LYS A 177 43.06 -17.83 3.04
C LYS A 177 42.37 -16.79 3.93
N CYS A 178 41.37 -16.11 3.40
CA CYS A 178 40.56 -15.20 4.18
C CYS A 178 39.76 -16.04 5.19
N PHE A 179 40.23 -16.18 6.43
CA PHE A 179 39.61 -17.08 7.41
C PHE A 179 38.14 -16.73 7.70
N ILE A 180 37.74 -15.48 7.45
CA ILE A 180 36.35 -15.03 7.54
C ILE A 180 35.44 -15.71 6.50
N ASP A 181 35.98 -16.16 5.35
CA ASP A 181 35.26 -16.99 4.36
C ASP A 181 34.92 -18.38 4.89
N GLY A 182 35.52 -18.83 6.00
CA GLY A 182 35.17 -20.09 6.66
C GLY A 182 34.05 -19.96 7.69
N LEU A 183 33.64 -18.75 8.08
CA LEU A 183 32.65 -18.57 9.14
C LEU A 183 31.25 -19.00 8.66
N PRO A 184 30.43 -19.63 9.53
CA PRO A 184 29.01 -19.86 9.26
C PRO A 184 28.24 -18.57 8.97
N ASN A 185 27.22 -18.66 8.12
CA ASN A 185 26.43 -17.49 7.72
C ASN A 185 25.77 -16.81 8.92
N GLU A 186 25.39 -17.58 9.94
CA GLU A 186 24.73 -17.10 11.16
C GLU A 186 25.61 -16.12 11.94
N LEU A 187 26.92 -16.41 12.05
CA LEU A 187 27.86 -15.51 12.72
C LEU A 187 28.11 -14.25 11.90
N LEU A 188 28.18 -14.39 10.57
CA LEU A 188 28.34 -13.25 9.67
C LEU A 188 27.12 -12.33 9.71
N LEU A 189 25.91 -12.89 9.82
CA LEU A 189 24.68 -12.11 9.96
C LEU A 189 24.62 -11.33 11.28
N GLN A 190 25.13 -11.89 12.38
CA GLN A 190 25.25 -11.15 13.65
C GLN A 190 26.22 -9.96 13.55
N VAL A 191 27.35 -10.15 12.86
CA VAL A 191 28.28 -9.04 12.58
C VAL A 191 27.59 -8.00 11.71
N VAL A 192 26.94 -8.43 10.63
CA VAL A 192 26.20 -7.57 9.70
C VAL A 192 25.07 -6.81 10.39
N GLU A 193 24.36 -7.40 11.35
CA GLU A 193 23.33 -6.71 12.14
C GLU A 193 23.91 -5.55 12.95
N SER A 194 25.17 -5.67 13.37
CA SER A 194 25.87 -4.69 14.20
C SER A 194 26.51 -3.54 13.40
N LEU A 195 26.62 -3.65 12.07
CA LEU A 195 27.21 -2.62 11.21
C LEU A 195 26.26 -1.46 10.98
N GLU A 196 26.76 -0.26 10.68
CA GLU A 196 25.93 0.80 10.13
C GLU A 196 25.68 0.61 8.63
N PHE A 197 24.71 1.33 8.05
CA PHE A 197 24.40 1.18 6.62
C PHE A 197 25.59 1.56 5.72
N LYS A 198 26.35 2.61 6.09
CA LYS A 198 27.55 3.03 5.35
C LYS A 198 28.64 1.96 5.34
N ASP A 199 28.85 1.31 6.49
CA ASP A 199 29.84 0.26 6.67
C ASP A 199 29.39 -1.02 5.99
N LEU A 200 28.09 -1.31 6.04
CA LEU A 200 27.48 -2.43 5.33
C LEU A 200 27.69 -2.29 3.82
N VAL A 201 27.43 -1.11 3.25
CA VAL A 201 27.65 -0.84 1.81
C VAL A 201 29.12 -0.97 1.46
N SER A 202 30.01 -0.35 2.25
CA SER A 202 31.45 -0.43 2.04
C SER A 202 31.98 -1.87 2.11
N PHE A 203 31.54 -2.62 3.13
CA PHE A 203 31.95 -4.00 3.34
C PHE A 203 31.38 -4.94 2.27
N SER A 204 30.13 -4.73 1.84
CA SER A 204 29.52 -5.48 0.73
C SER A 204 30.26 -5.24 -0.60
N SER A 205 30.78 -4.03 -0.80
CA SER A 205 31.58 -3.68 -1.99
C SER A 205 32.96 -4.33 -1.97
N ALA A 206 33.53 -4.53 -0.78
CA ALA A 206 34.84 -5.14 -0.58
C ALA A 206 34.81 -6.68 -0.59
N TRP A 207 33.69 -7.31 -0.20
CA TRP A 207 33.59 -8.76 -0.03
C TRP A 207 32.34 -9.37 -0.71
N PRO A 208 32.50 -10.06 -1.87
CA PRO A 208 31.38 -10.60 -2.63
C PRO A 208 30.48 -11.58 -1.86
N ARG A 209 31.05 -12.41 -0.97
CA ARG A 209 30.25 -13.33 -0.14
C ARG A 209 29.30 -12.56 0.79
N LEU A 210 29.74 -11.44 1.36
CA LEU A 210 28.87 -10.60 2.19
C LEU A 210 27.76 -9.95 1.37
N SER A 211 28.08 -9.46 0.17
CA SER A 211 27.07 -8.93 -0.76
C SER A 211 25.98 -9.97 -1.06
N GLN A 212 26.39 -11.23 -1.29
CA GLN A 212 25.46 -12.34 -1.43
C GLN A 212 24.66 -12.59 -0.15
N LEU A 213 25.28 -12.56 1.04
CA LEU A 213 24.55 -12.74 2.31
C LEU A 213 23.53 -11.63 2.56
N ILE A 214 23.89 -10.37 2.31
CA ILE A 214 22.98 -9.22 2.45
C ILE A 214 21.74 -9.40 1.58
N THR A 215 21.93 -9.92 0.37
CA THR A 215 20.86 -10.18 -0.59
C THR A 215 20.05 -11.42 -0.21
N ILE A 216 20.71 -12.55 0.11
CA ILE A 216 20.07 -13.83 0.43
C ILE A 216 19.25 -13.74 1.72
N PHE A 217 19.73 -12.99 2.71
CA PHE A 217 19.09 -12.87 4.03
C PHE A 217 18.31 -11.55 4.19
N ASP A 218 18.09 -10.79 3.12
CA ASP A 218 17.32 -9.53 3.13
C ASP A 218 17.70 -8.59 4.30
N VAL A 219 19.00 -8.39 4.53
CA VAL A 219 19.52 -7.66 5.72
C VAL A 219 18.94 -6.24 5.84
N VAL A 220 18.75 -5.55 4.71
CA VAL A 220 18.15 -4.20 4.69
C VAL A 220 16.74 -4.26 5.28
N ARG A 221 15.93 -5.23 4.84
CA ARG A 221 14.57 -5.45 5.34
C ARG A 221 14.58 -5.77 6.84
N MET A 222 15.50 -6.61 7.31
CA MET A 222 15.62 -6.92 8.75
C MET A 222 15.80 -5.66 9.62
N ARG A 223 16.58 -4.69 9.15
CA ARG A 223 16.80 -3.41 9.85
C ARG A 223 15.56 -2.52 9.87
N GLU A 224 14.67 -2.65 8.89
CA GLU A 224 13.40 -1.94 8.82
C GLU A 224 12.31 -2.59 9.69
N MET A 225 12.49 -3.83 10.15
CA MET A 225 11.53 -4.58 10.97
C MET A 225 11.51 -4.12 12.44
N GLN A 226 11.16 -2.85 12.65
CA GLN A 226 11.09 -2.21 13.95
C GLN A 226 9.84 -1.35 14.12
N CYS A 227 9.43 -1.15 15.37
CA CYS A 227 8.35 -0.24 15.72
C CYS A 227 8.70 1.20 15.30
N PHE A 228 7.88 1.85 14.49
CA PHE A 228 8.17 3.22 14.03
C PHE A 228 8.26 4.21 15.20
N VAL A 229 7.51 3.99 16.29
CA VAL A 229 7.46 4.85 17.50
C VAL A 229 8.57 4.57 18.49
N LEU A 230 8.88 3.30 18.78
CA LEU A 230 9.85 2.95 19.83
C LEU A 230 11.22 2.53 19.29
N LYS A 231 11.33 2.29 17.98
CA LYS A 231 12.54 1.76 17.31
C LYS A 231 13.03 0.45 17.93
N GLU A 232 12.09 -0.35 18.44
CA GLU A 232 12.35 -1.70 18.94
C GLU A 232 12.13 -2.72 17.82
N ASN A 233 13.06 -3.65 17.66
CA ASN A 233 13.04 -4.64 16.60
C ASN A 233 12.12 -5.84 16.90
N TYR A 234 11.76 -6.58 15.85
CA TYR A 234 10.88 -7.75 15.93
C TYR A 234 11.42 -8.91 16.78
N LEU A 235 12.71 -8.94 17.11
CA LEU A 235 13.32 -9.98 17.94
C LEU A 235 12.87 -9.85 19.40
N THR A 236 12.81 -8.62 19.91
CA THR A 236 12.55 -8.33 21.32
C THR A 236 11.11 -7.91 21.57
N THR A 237 10.46 -7.24 20.61
CA THR A 237 9.10 -6.71 20.79
C THR A 237 8.07 -7.40 19.90
N LYS A 238 6.79 -7.34 20.29
CA LYS A 238 5.67 -7.85 19.48
C LYS A 238 5.25 -6.76 18.49
N LEU A 239 5.63 -6.92 17.22
CA LEU A 239 5.22 -6.03 16.12
C LEU A 239 3.94 -6.47 15.40
N GLY A 240 3.21 -5.48 14.91
CA GLY A 240 1.99 -5.58 14.12
C GLY A 240 1.72 -4.29 13.38
N VAL A 241 0.52 -4.15 12.82
CA VAL A 241 0.10 -2.96 12.07
C VAL A 241 -1.20 -2.39 12.61
N GLY A 242 -1.37 -1.08 12.53
CA GLY A 242 -2.63 -0.41 12.85
C GLY A 242 -3.69 -0.71 11.78
N VAL A 243 -4.88 -1.16 12.20
CA VAL A 243 -6.00 -1.46 11.30
C VAL A 243 -7.21 -0.57 11.62
N SER A 244 -7.65 0.18 10.63
CA SER A 244 -8.93 0.90 10.64
C SER A 244 -9.99 0.00 10.02
N ALA A 245 -11.09 -0.19 10.77
CA ALA A 245 -12.24 -0.95 10.32
C ALA A 245 -13.45 -0.02 10.19
N GLY A 246 -14.15 -0.10 9.06
CA GLY A 246 -15.41 0.59 8.80
C GLY A 246 -16.38 -0.32 8.05
N GLY A 247 -17.65 0.10 7.89
CA GLY A 247 -18.67 -0.74 7.25
C GLY A 247 -19.11 -1.94 8.10
N ARG A 248 -19.99 -2.80 7.56
CA ARG A 248 -20.51 -4.00 8.24
C ARG A 248 -20.74 -5.17 7.27
N GLY A 249 -20.52 -6.40 7.73
CA GLY A 249 -20.73 -7.63 6.98
C GLY A 249 -19.82 -7.73 5.76
N VAL A 250 -20.37 -8.19 4.64
CA VAL A 250 -19.68 -8.28 3.34
C VAL A 250 -19.21 -6.90 2.82
N LYS A 251 -19.68 -5.80 3.41
CA LYS A 251 -19.26 -4.42 3.12
C LYS A 251 -18.27 -3.85 4.14
N ALA A 252 -17.70 -4.70 4.99
CA ALA A 252 -16.58 -4.30 5.83
C ALA A 252 -15.46 -3.72 4.97
N LYS A 253 -14.89 -2.61 5.43
CA LYS A 253 -13.75 -1.92 4.83
C LYS A 253 -12.62 -1.91 5.85
N LEU A 254 -11.50 -2.53 5.50
CA LEU A 254 -10.31 -2.65 6.33
C LEU A 254 -9.16 -1.89 5.67
N GLN A 255 -8.47 -1.08 6.47
CA GLN A 255 -7.39 -0.20 6.01
C GLN A 255 -6.22 -0.25 6.98
N SER A 256 -5.01 -0.20 6.45
CA SER A 256 -3.76 -0.08 7.18
C SER A 256 -2.75 0.58 6.26
N GLU A 257 -1.80 1.32 6.83
CA GLU A 257 -0.62 1.84 6.12
C GLU A 257 0.58 0.89 6.20
N PHE A 258 0.43 -0.24 6.91
CA PHE A 258 1.47 -1.24 7.14
C PHE A 258 2.74 -0.68 7.78
N ASP A 259 2.59 0.39 8.56
CA ASP A 259 3.65 0.90 9.41
C ASP A 259 3.75 0.02 10.66
N LEU A 260 4.91 -0.61 10.89
CA LEU A 260 5.11 -1.54 12.00
C LEU A 260 5.03 -0.81 13.34
N LEU A 261 4.14 -1.26 14.21
CA LEU A 261 3.86 -0.71 15.52
C LEU A 261 3.98 -1.83 16.56
N SER A 262 4.66 -1.56 17.68
CA SER A 262 4.73 -2.52 18.78
C SER A 262 3.44 -2.56 19.59
N GLN A 263 3.14 -3.71 20.18
CA GLN A 263 2.01 -3.87 21.10
C GLN A 263 2.06 -2.85 22.25
N LYS A 264 3.26 -2.56 22.79
CA LYS A 264 3.44 -1.55 23.85
C LYS A 264 3.07 -0.14 23.39
N ALA A 265 3.51 0.27 22.20
CA ALA A 265 3.15 1.57 21.65
C ALA A 265 1.63 1.69 21.43
N TYR A 266 0.98 0.61 21.01
CA TYR A 266 -0.46 0.56 20.84
C TYR A 266 -1.24 0.53 22.18
N ASN A 267 -0.95 -0.41 23.07
CA ASN A 267 -1.73 -0.63 24.29
C ASN A 267 -1.38 0.34 25.41
N THR A 268 -0.09 0.59 25.64
CA THR A 268 0.41 1.36 26.79
C THR A 268 0.53 2.84 26.47
N LEU A 269 1.04 3.18 25.28
CA LEU A 269 1.22 4.58 24.85
C LEU A 269 0.02 5.12 24.05
N HIS A 270 -1.00 4.30 23.83
CA HIS A 270 -2.23 4.66 23.13
C HIS A 270 -2.04 5.27 21.74
N VAL A 271 -1.02 4.84 21.00
CA VAL A 271 -0.79 5.30 19.61
C VAL A 271 -1.93 4.79 18.72
N ARG A 272 -2.62 5.69 18.02
CA ARG A 272 -3.79 5.41 17.16
C ARG A 272 -3.69 6.00 15.76
N SER A 273 -2.50 6.45 15.36
CA SER A 273 -2.25 7.08 14.06
C SER A 273 -1.01 6.49 13.41
N SER A 274 -1.05 6.34 12.09
CA SER A 274 0.09 5.88 11.28
C SER A 274 1.17 6.95 11.14
N VAL A 275 2.27 6.65 10.45
CA VAL A 275 3.34 7.63 10.16
C VAL A 275 2.79 8.85 9.43
N HIS A 276 1.79 8.65 8.56
CA HIS A 276 1.10 9.70 7.78
C HIS A 276 -0.15 10.25 8.46
N ASN A 277 -0.27 10.10 9.78
CA ASN A 277 -1.40 10.58 10.58
C ASN A 277 -2.77 10.01 10.15
N ILE A 278 -2.79 8.76 9.68
CA ILE A 278 -4.04 8.05 9.36
C ILE A 278 -4.49 7.28 10.60
N SER A 279 -5.69 7.60 11.10
CA SER A 279 -6.24 6.99 12.30
C SER A 279 -6.60 5.51 12.10
N PHE A 280 -6.31 4.69 13.10
CA PHE A 280 -6.73 3.30 13.18
C PHE A 280 -7.24 2.96 14.58
N THR A 281 -8.04 1.89 14.68
CA THR A 281 -8.75 1.52 15.92
C THR A 281 -8.35 0.16 16.48
N HIS A 282 -7.66 -0.66 15.68
CA HIS A 282 -7.23 -2.00 16.04
C HIS A 282 -5.73 -2.14 15.77
N TRP A 283 -5.11 -3.13 16.41
CA TRP A 283 -3.73 -3.54 16.13
C TRP A 283 -3.73 -5.01 15.75
N LEU A 284 -3.18 -5.33 14.58
CA LEU A 284 -3.08 -6.67 14.05
C LEU A 284 -1.61 -7.10 14.02
N PRO A 285 -1.18 -8.03 14.89
CA PRO A 285 0.16 -8.60 14.79
C PRO A 285 0.36 -9.29 13.44
N LEU A 286 1.58 -9.25 12.92
CA LEU A 286 1.95 -9.89 11.65
C LEU A 286 2.96 -11.01 11.92
N PRO A 287 2.91 -12.14 11.19
CA PRO A 287 3.99 -13.11 11.23
C PRO A 287 5.24 -12.53 10.54
N ILE A 288 6.28 -12.28 11.34
CA ILE A 288 7.58 -11.81 10.84
C ILE A 288 8.55 -12.98 10.76
N SER A 289 8.90 -13.59 11.90
CA SER A 289 9.77 -14.78 11.97
C SER A 289 9.08 -15.90 12.74
N PRO A 290 9.59 -17.14 12.70
CA PRO A 290 9.01 -18.23 13.50
C PRO A 290 9.06 -17.94 15.01
N GLY A 291 10.12 -17.27 15.48
CA GLY A 291 10.25 -16.83 16.88
C GLY A 291 9.25 -15.73 17.24
N HIS A 292 9.03 -14.76 16.35
CA HIS A 292 8.06 -13.70 16.56
C HIS A 292 6.61 -14.24 16.49
N TRP A 293 6.29 -15.09 15.51
CA TRP A 293 4.96 -15.71 15.37
C TRP A 293 4.51 -16.45 16.62
N ARG A 294 5.39 -17.27 17.22
CA ARG A 294 5.11 -17.97 18.48
C ARG A 294 4.71 -17.02 19.62
N ARG A 295 5.21 -15.78 19.62
CA ARG A 295 4.86 -14.77 20.64
C ARG A 295 3.55 -14.05 20.35
N VAL A 296 3.10 -14.00 19.09
CA VAL A 296 1.94 -13.19 18.66
C VAL A 296 0.75 -13.99 18.14
N GLU A 297 0.86 -15.30 17.94
CA GLU A 297 -0.22 -16.14 17.38
C GLU A 297 -1.53 -16.01 18.16
N ALA A 298 -1.46 -15.98 19.49
CA ALA A 298 -2.63 -15.75 20.35
C ALA A 298 -3.20 -14.32 20.16
N ASP A 299 -2.34 -13.30 20.15
CA ASP A 299 -2.77 -11.91 19.95
C ASP A 299 -3.42 -11.70 18.57
N VAL A 300 -2.97 -12.43 17.55
CA VAL A 300 -3.57 -12.39 16.20
C VAL A 300 -5.00 -12.90 16.23
N ARG A 301 -5.23 -14.02 16.91
CA ARG A 301 -6.58 -14.59 17.07
C ARG A 301 -7.51 -13.57 17.72
N ASP A 302 -7.09 -13.01 18.85
CA ASP A 302 -7.89 -12.05 19.61
C ASP A 302 -8.17 -10.78 18.79
N SER A 303 -7.16 -10.29 18.06
CA SER A 303 -7.29 -9.14 17.16
C SER A 303 -8.28 -9.42 16.01
N LEU A 304 -8.16 -10.55 15.32
CA LEU A 304 -9.07 -10.92 14.23
C LEU A 304 -10.50 -11.15 14.71
N GLN A 305 -10.69 -11.73 15.90
CA GLN A 305 -12.02 -11.86 16.51
C GLN A 305 -12.62 -10.51 16.84
N THR A 306 -11.85 -9.60 17.44
CA THR A 306 -12.28 -8.23 17.75
C THR A 306 -12.69 -7.48 16.48
N ILE A 307 -11.85 -7.53 15.45
CA ILE A 307 -12.14 -6.92 14.14
C ILE A 307 -13.38 -7.57 13.52
N SER A 308 -13.53 -8.89 13.61
CA SER A 308 -14.68 -9.60 13.05
C SER A 308 -15.98 -9.22 13.74
N GLN A 309 -15.97 -9.08 15.07
CA GLN A 309 -17.13 -8.64 15.84
C GLN A 309 -17.51 -7.19 15.49
N PHE A 310 -16.52 -6.30 15.42
CA PHE A 310 -16.73 -4.90 15.06
C PHE A 310 -17.29 -4.75 13.63
N ALA A 311 -16.65 -5.41 12.67
CA ALA A 311 -17.01 -5.36 11.26
C ALA A 311 -18.17 -6.31 10.91
N ARG A 312 -18.62 -7.16 11.85
CA ARG A 312 -19.67 -8.19 11.68
C ARG A 312 -19.42 -9.12 10.48
N THR A 313 -18.18 -9.54 10.26
CA THR A 313 -17.79 -10.34 9.09
C THR A 313 -18.09 -11.83 9.23
N GLY A 314 -18.22 -12.35 10.46
CA GLY A 314 -18.59 -13.75 10.71
C GLY A 314 -17.42 -14.72 10.84
N GLY A 315 -16.19 -14.23 11.09
CA GLY A 315 -15.03 -15.07 11.40
C GLY A 315 -13.69 -14.47 10.95
N SER A 316 -12.60 -15.02 11.49
CA SER A 316 -11.21 -14.60 11.25
C SER A 316 -10.81 -14.73 9.76
N ALA A 317 -11.17 -15.83 9.11
CA ALA A 317 -10.87 -16.05 7.69
C ALA A 317 -11.57 -15.00 6.79
N THR A 318 -12.82 -14.66 7.11
CA THR A 318 -13.57 -13.63 6.37
C THR A 318 -12.99 -12.24 6.57
N VAL A 319 -12.44 -11.93 7.75
CA VAL A 319 -11.66 -10.69 7.98
C VAL A 319 -10.46 -10.66 7.03
N MET A 320 -9.70 -11.74 6.92
CA MET A 320 -8.55 -11.82 6.01
C MET A 320 -8.96 -11.64 4.55
N TYR A 321 -10.04 -12.30 4.12
CA TYR A 321 -10.56 -12.15 2.75
C TYR A 321 -11.05 -10.72 2.48
N ALA A 322 -11.73 -10.10 3.44
CA ALA A 322 -12.13 -8.69 3.34
C ALA A 322 -10.91 -7.78 3.20
N PHE A 323 -9.90 -7.97 4.05
CA PHE A 323 -8.75 -7.10 4.12
C PHE A 323 -7.88 -7.18 2.87
N MET A 324 -7.56 -8.39 2.43
CA MET A 324 -6.83 -8.60 1.19
C MET A 324 -7.62 -8.03 -0.01
N ASN A 325 -8.92 -8.29 -0.09
CA ASN A 325 -9.74 -7.75 -1.18
C ASN A 325 -9.73 -6.22 -1.22
N ASP A 326 -9.80 -5.54 -0.06
CA ASP A 326 -9.75 -4.07 0.00
C ASP A 326 -8.42 -3.48 -0.49
N ILE A 327 -7.30 -4.19 -0.28
CA ILE A 327 -6.01 -3.77 -0.85
C ILE A 327 -6.05 -3.88 -2.37
N VAL A 328 -6.54 -5.00 -2.92
CA VAL A 328 -6.64 -5.20 -4.38
C VAL A 328 -7.53 -4.13 -5.02
N VAL A 329 -8.69 -3.85 -4.41
CA VAL A 329 -9.60 -2.79 -4.84
C VAL A 329 -8.92 -1.42 -4.86
N ARG A 330 -8.14 -1.10 -3.81
CA ARG A 330 -7.46 0.19 -3.70
C ARG A 330 -6.33 0.36 -4.73
N LEU A 331 -5.53 -0.69 -4.93
CA LEU A 331 -4.42 -0.72 -5.88
C LEU A 331 -4.84 -0.46 -7.33
N ASN A 332 -6.08 -0.80 -7.68
CA ASN A 332 -6.58 -0.76 -9.05
C ASN A 332 -7.70 0.27 -9.26
N ALA A 333 -8.02 1.08 -8.26
CA ALA A 333 -9.02 2.13 -8.39
C ALA A 333 -8.49 3.28 -9.26
N ASP A 334 -9.30 3.77 -10.20
CA ASP A 334 -9.01 5.00 -10.96
C ASP A 334 -9.23 6.21 -10.03
N LEU A 335 -8.16 6.65 -9.37
CA LEU A 335 -8.20 7.72 -8.38
C LEU A 335 -8.58 9.10 -8.96
N GLU A 336 -8.39 9.29 -10.27
CA GLU A 336 -8.72 10.54 -10.99
C GLU A 336 -10.20 10.64 -11.41
N ARG A 337 -10.87 9.51 -11.68
CA ARG A 337 -12.31 9.50 -12.06
C ARG A 337 -13.25 9.35 -10.86
N SER A 338 -12.72 8.88 -9.75
CA SER A 338 -13.46 8.72 -8.50
C SER A 338 -13.29 9.99 -7.69
N ASN A 339 -14.37 10.63 -7.22
CA ASN A 339 -14.34 11.74 -6.24
C ASN A 339 -13.75 11.30 -4.87
N GLY A 340 -12.51 10.80 -4.88
CA GLY A 340 -12.02 9.81 -3.92
C GLY A 340 -12.86 8.53 -3.95
N VAL A 341 -12.26 7.37 -3.73
CA VAL A 341 -13.05 6.22 -3.30
C VAL A 341 -13.64 6.61 -1.93
N ARG A 342 -14.96 6.83 -1.84
CA ARG A 342 -15.64 7.29 -0.61
C ARG A 342 -15.19 6.44 0.59
N GLY A 343 -14.46 7.07 1.52
CA GLY A 343 -14.01 6.46 2.78
C GLY A 343 -12.52 6.09 2.88
N TYR A 344 -11.65 6.49 1.95
CA TYR A 344 -10.19 6.28 2.06
C TYR A 344 -9.42 7.60 2.15
N SER A 345 -8.44 7.69 3.06
CA SER A 345 -7.64 8.92 3.30
C SER A 345 -6.75 9.27 2.11
N ARG A 346 -6.76 10.55 1.69
CA ARG A 346 -5.88 11.11 0.63
C ARG A 346 -4.39 10.98 0.94
N LYS A 347 -4.02 10.87 2.21
CA LYS A 347 -2.64 10.76 2.69
C LYS A 347 -2.06 9.33 2.59
N SER A 348 -2.85 8.33 2.16
CA SER A 348 -2.42 6.93 2.13
C SER A 348 -1.39 6.65 1.04
N THR A 349 -0.32 5.93 1.37
CA THR A 349 0.76 5.56 0.43
C THR A 349 0.48 4.27 -0.35
N LEU A 350 -0.58 3.54 0.02
CA LEU A 350 -0.97 2.26 -0.60
C LEU A 350 -2.00 2.41 -1.73
N ARG A 351 -2.01 3.57 -2.37
CA ARG A 351 -3.00 3.94 -3.40
C ARG A 351 -2.59 3.57 -4.81
N HIS A 352 -1.30 3.44 -5.04
CA HIS A 352 -0.73 3.09 -6.34
C HIS A 352 -0.03 1.74 -6.25
N ALA A 353 0.25 1.14 -7.41
CA ALA A 353 1.11 -0.04 -7.53
C ALA A 353 2.57 0.31 -7.15
N SER A 354 2.80 0.45 -5.85
CA SER A 354 4.10 0.66 -5.21
C SER A 354 4.60 -0.64 -4.62
N GLU A 355 5.91 -0.74 -4.42
CA GLU A 355 6.53 -1.89 -3.76
C GLU A 355 5.95 -2.13 -2.37
N LYS A 356 5.77 -1.06 -1.57
CA LYS A 356 5.14 -1.13 -0.24
C LYS A 356 3.76 -1.77 -0.27
N ALA A 357 2.96 -1.50 -1.30
CA ALA A 357 1.62 -2.07 -1.42
C ALA A 357 1.64 -3.56 -1.80
N ILE A 358 2.60 -3.99 -2.62
CA ILE A 358 2.83 -5.41 -2.91
C ILE A 358 3.32 -6.14 -1.65
N GLU A 359 4.30 -5.59 -0.93
CA GLU A 359 4.81 -6.12 0.34
C GLU A 359 3.68 -6.28 1.37
N SER A 360 2.82 -5.26 1.50
CA SER A 360 1.65 -5.29 2.39
C SER A 360 0.72 -6.47 2.08
N TYR A 361 0.54 -6.77 0.79
CA TYR A 361 -0.29 -7.89 0.36
C TYR A 361 0.39 -9.24 0.65
N PHE A 362 1.71 -9.34 0.51
CA PHE A 362 2.49 -10.52 0.94
C PHE A 362 2.41 -10.75 2.46
N HIS A 363 2.46 -9.70 3.29
CA HIS A 363 2.29 -9.84 4.74
C HIS A 363 0.90 -10.41 5.12
N LEU A 364 -0.17 -9.98 4.44
CA LEU A 364 -1.50 -10.55 4.67
C LEU A 364 -1.62 -11.98 4.14
N PHE A 365 -0.99 -12.28 3.00
CA PHE A 365 -0.93 -13.64 2.48
C PHE A 365 -0.16 -14.57 3.43
N HIS A 366 0.97 -14.11 3.98
CA HIS A 366 1.73 -14.83 4.99
C HIS A 366 0.87 -15.10 6.23
N LEU A 367 0.17 -14.10 6.74
CA LEU A 367 -0.78 -14.28 7.84
C LEU A 367 -1.87 -15.30 7.51
N LEU A 368 -2.47 -15.24 6.32
CA LEU A 368 -3.47 -16.21 5.89
C LEU A 368 -2.89 -17.64 5.84
N LEU A 369 -1.66 -17.81 5.36
CA LEU A 369 -0.97 -19.10 5.35
C LEU A 369 -0.68 -19.62 6.76
N CYS A 370 -0.20 -18.77 7.67
CA CYS A 370 0.02 -19.13 9.06
C CYS A 370 -1.26 -19.63 9.73
N LEU A 371 -2.40 -18.96 9.47
CA LEU A 371 -3.70 -19.39 9.96
C LEU A 371 -4.12 -20.72 9.32
N ALA A 372 -4.05 -20.83 7.99
CA ALA A 372 -4.49 -21.99 7.22
C ALA A 372 -3.67 -23.27 7.49
N THR A 373 -2.44 -23.12 7.98
CA THR A 373 -1.50 -24.23 8.23
C THR A 373 -1.16 -24.38 9.71
N SER A 374 -1.85 -23.69 10.62
CA SER A 374 -1.57 -23.77 12.06
C SER A 374 -1.90 -25.17 12.58
N PRO A 375 -0.91 -25.96 13.04
CA PRO A 375 -1.13 -27.32 13.53
C PRO A 375 -1.88 -27.32 14.87
N THR A 376 -1.68 -26.28 15.67
CA THR A 376 -2.26 -26.09 17.01
C THR A 376 -3.39 -25.05 17.02
N GLY A 377 -3.85 -24.61 15.84
CA GLY A 377 -4.88 -23.60 15.69
C GLY A 377 -6.26 -24.09 16.16
N PRO A 378 -7.21 -23.17 16.42
CA PRO A 378 -8.60 -23.51 16.67
C PRO A 378 -9.21 -24.33 15.53
N ALA A 379 -10.34 -24.99 15.81
CA ALA A 379 -11.09 -25.71 14.78
C ALA A 379 -11.40 -24.83 13.55
N GLU A 380 -11.74 -23.56 13.75
CA GLU A 380 -11.99 -22.62 12.64
C GLU A 380 -10.80 -22.44 11.70
N PHE A 381 -9.56 -22.56 12.18
CA PHE A 381 -8.36 -22.40 11.34
C PHE A 381 -8.09 -23.64 10.49
N ARG A 382 -8.36 -24.84 11.04
CA ARG A 382 -8.25 -26.11 10.30
C ARG A 382 -9.24 -26.20 9.14
N ASP A 383 -10.33 -25.47 9.25
CA ASP A 383 -11.41 -25.47 8.25
C ASP A 383 -11.16 -24.50 7.09
N ILE A 384 -10.19 -23.57 7.21
CA ILE A 384 -9.93 -22.52 6.20
C ILE A 384 -9.66 -23.11 4.80
N VAL A 385 -8.72 -24.06 4.69
CA VAL A 385 -8.38 -24.69 3.40
C VAL A 385 -9.56 -25.50 2.86
N ARG A 386 -10.25 -26.24 3.74
CA ARG A 386 -11.43 -27.02 3.38
C ARG A 386 -12.55 -26.13 2.83
N ASP A 387 -12.78 -24.98 3.45
CA ASP A 387 -13.83 -24.05 3.05
C ASP A 387 -13.44 -23.26 1.79
N ALA A 388 -12.15 -22.94 1.60
CA ALA A 388 -11.63 -22.45 0.32
C ALA A 388 -11.90 -23.47 -0.81
N ASN A 389 -11.53 -24.73 -0.62
CA ASN A 389 -11.79 -25.82 -1.56
C ASN A 389 -13.30 -25.98 -1.86
N ARG A 390 -14.15 -25.90 -0.83
CA ARG A 390 -15.61 -25.95 -0.98
C ARG A 390 -16.12 -24.80 -1.83
N MET A 391 -15.60 -23.59 -1.59
CA MET A 391 -15.96 -22.39 -2.36
C MET A 391 -15.60 -22.56 -3.84
N ILE A 392 -14.40 -23.04 -4.15
CA ILE A 392 -13.98 -23.28 -5.54
C ILE A 392 -14.84 -24.36 -6.21
N ARG A 393 -15.06 -25.50 -5.55
CA ARG A 393 -15.91 -26.59 -6.11
C ARG A 393 -17.35 -26.15 -6.34
N SER A 394 -17.93 -25.40 -5.40
CA SER A 394 -19.26 -24.83 -5.54
C SER A 394 -19.35 -23.96 -6.79
N PHE A 395 -18.37 -23.08 -6.99
CA PHE A 395 -18.33 -22.21 -8.17
C PHE A 395 -18.18 -23.00 -9.47
N MET A 396 -17.30 -24.01 -9.51
CA MET A 396 -17.11 -24.92 -10.65
C MET A 396 -18.37 -25.74 -10.97
N SER A 397 -19.22 -26.03 -9.98
CA SER A 397 -20.48 -26.75 -10.18
C SER A 397 -21.59 -25.92 -10.84
N GLY A 398 -21.31 -24.67 -11.22
CA GLY A 398 -22.25 -23.77 -11.89
C GLY A 398 -22.98 -22.81 -10.95
N LYS A 399 -22.80 -22.95 -9.63
CA LYS A 399 -23.31 -22.00 -8.64
C LYS A 399 -22.42 -20.75 -8.60
N THR A 400 -22.52 -19.90 -9.61
CA THR A 400 -21.64 -18.72 -9.76
C THR A 400 -22.27 -17.41 -9.26
N GLY A 401 -23.55 -17.44 -8.93
CA GLY A 401 -24.34 -16.25 -8.64
C GLY A 401 -24.02 -15.57 -7.30
N LYS A 402 -24.57 -14.37 -7.09
CA LYS A 402 -24.42 -13.60 -5.82
C LYS A 402 -25.04 -14.28 -4.61
N ALA A 403 -26.00 -15.20 -4.82
CA ALA A 403 -26.62 -15.95 -3.75
C ALA A 403 -25.60 -16.91 -3.09
N ASP A 404 -24.86 -17.65 -3.90
CA ASP A 404 -23.86 -18.61 -3.43
C ASP A 404 -22.49 -17.95 -3.17
N HIS A 405 -22.11 -16.98 -4.00
CA HIS A 405 -20.82 -16.27 -3.91
C HIS A 405 -21.03 -14.75 -3.90
N PRO A 406 -21.37 -14.14 -2.76
CA PRO A 406 -21.66 -12.70 -2.68
C PRO A 406 -20.50 -11.81 -3.14
N ASN A 407 -19.25 -12.23 -2.91
CA ASN A 407 -18.05 -11.48 -3.25
C ASN A 407 -17.06 -12.36 -4.03
N LEU A 408 -16.83 -12.03 -5.31
CA LEU A 408 -15.85 -12.75 -6.15
C LEU A 408 -14.41 -12.55 -5.71
N GLY A 409 -14.08 -11.43 -5.06
CA GLY A 409 -12.75 -11.21 -4.50
C GLY A 409 -12.38 -12.25 -3.44
N TYR A 410 -13.37 -12.73 -2.67
CA TYR A 410 -13.13 -13.80 -1.69
C TYR A 410 -12.80 -15.12 -2.38
N LEU A 411 -13.42 -15.41 -3.53
CA LEU A 411 -13.09 -16.56 -4.36
C LEU A 411 -11.65 -16.49 -4.87
N LEU A 412 -11.20 -15.31 -5.33
CA LEU A 412 -9.83 -15.09 -5.81
C LEU A 412 -8.79 -15.25 -4.70
N ILE A 413 -9.11 -14.83 -3.47
CA ILE A 413 -8.23 -15.03 -2.32
C ILE A 413 -8.24 -16.48 -1.87
N ALA A 414 -9.39 -17.16 -1.90
CA ALA A 414 -9.50 -18.59 -1.63
C ALA A 414 -8.62 -19.42 -2.58
N LEU A 415 -8.47 -19.02 -3.85
CA LEU A 415 -7.54 -19.66 -4.79
C LEU A 415 -6.08 -19.63 -4.33
N LEU A 416 -5.67 -18.66 -3.51
CA LEU A 416 -4.31 -18.56 -2.98
C LEU A 416 -3.98 -19.67 -1.96
N ILE A 417 -4.99 -20.32 -1.39
CA ILE A 417 -4.81 -21.36 -0.36
C ILE A 417 -5.59 -22.65 -0.67
N SER A 418 -6.29 -22.72 -1.79
CA SER A 418 -7.02 -23.90 -2.26
C SER A 418 -6.05 -24.98 -2.76
N ASP A 419 -6.36 -26.25 -2.54
CA ASP A 419 -5.60 -27.36 -3.12
C ASP A 419 -5.91 -27.56 -4.62
N ILE A 420 -7.05 -27.04 -5.07
CA ILE A 420 -7.53 -27.14 -6.45
C ILE A 420 -6.76 -26.18 -7.35
N ASP A 421 -6.19 -26.71 -8.43
CA ASP A 421 -5.53 -25.91 -9.46
C ASP A 421 -6.56 -25.16 -10.31
N PRO A 422 -6.29 -23.87 -10.64
CA PRO A 422 -7.18 -23.10 -11.48
C PRO A 422 -7.15 -23.63 -12.92
N THR A 423 -8.29 -24.15 -13.39
CA THR A 423 -8.46 -24.57 -14.79
C THR A 423 -8.90 -23.40 -15.67
N GLU A 424 -8.74 -23.53 -16.98
CA GLU A 424 -9.20 -22.52 -17.93
C GLU A 424 -10.73 -22.32 -17.82
N GLU A 425 -11.50 -23.37 -17.57
CA GLU A 425 -12.96 -23.32 -17.36
C GLU A 425 -13.33 -22.49 -16.14
N LEU A 426 -12.58 -22.65 -15.04
CA LEU A 426 -12.79 -21.84 -13.84
C LEU A 426 -12.49 -20.37 -14.13
N MET A 427 -11.38 -20.07 -14.81
CA MET A 427 -11.03 -18.70 -15.19
C MET A 427 -12.08 -18.07 -16.12
N LYS A 428 -12.56 -18.82 -17.13
CA LYS A 428 -13.68 -18.43 -18.00
C LYS A 428 -14.94 -18.13 -17.19
N ALA A 429 -15.31 -18.99 -16.24
CA ALA A 429 -16.48 -18.79 -15.40
C ALA A 429 -16.35 -17.54 -14.52
N ILE A 430 -15.18 -17.27 -13.94
CA ILE A 430 -14.90 -16.05 -13.17
C ILE A 430 -15.03 -14.80 -14.03
N VAL A 431 -14.46 -14.82 -15.25
CA VAL A 431 -14.55 -13.70 -16.20
C VAL A 431 -15.99 -13.43 -16.60
N VAL A 432 -16.73 -14.46 -17.01
CA VAL A 432 -18.15 -14.34 -17.43
C VAL A 432 -19.03 -13.84 -16.29
N GLU A 433 -18.86 -14.38 -15.08
CA GLU A 433 -19.62 -13.91 -13.91
C GLU A 433 -19.27 -12.47 -13.55
N THR A 434 -18.01 -12.07 -13.68
CA THR A 434 -17.58 -10.68 -13.45
C THR A 434 -18.24 -9.73 -14.45
N ILE A 435 -18.22 -10.06 -15.75
CA ILE A 435 -18.90 -9.28 -16.79
C ILE A 435 -20.39 -9.17 -16.47
N THR A 436 -21.05 -10.30 -16.16
CA THR A 436 -22.48 -10.38 -15.83
C THR A 436 -22.85 -9.50 -14.64
N ARG A 437 -22.06 -9.52 -13.56
CA ARG A 437 -22.27 -8.68 -12.37
C ARG A 437 -22.04 -7.20 -12.64
N ASN A 438 -21.15 -6.88 -13.56
CA ASN A 438 -20.82 -5.50 -13.91
C ASN A 438 -21.83 -4.83 -14.82
N VAL A 439 -22.69 -5.58 -15.52
CA VAL A 439 -23.72 -5.01 -16.41
C VAL A 439 -24.53 -3.89 -15.76
N VAL A 440 -24.93 -4.02 -14.49
CA VAL A 440 -25.69 -2.94 -13.81
C VAL A 440 -24.90 -1.63 -13.72
N TRP A 441 -23.60 -1.72 -13.46
CA TRP A 441 -22.70 -0.57 -13.40
C TRP A 441 -22.31 -0.07 -14.79
N LEU A 442 -22.21 -0.97 -15.77
CA LEU A 442 -21.98 -0.62 -17.17
C LEU A 442 -23.12 0.25 -17.72
N LEU A 443 -24.37 -0.15 -17.45
CA LEU A 443 -25.55 0.48 -18.04
C LEU A 443 -26.04 1.71 -17.27
N ASP A 444 -26.01 1.70 -15.94
CA ASP A 444 -26.59 2.76 -15.10
C ASP A 444 -25.70 4.01 -15.01
N GLY A 445 -26.34 5.18 -14.92
CA GLY A 445 -25.64 6.47 -14.78
C GLY A 445 -24.83 6.63 -13.49
N ARG A 446 -25.05 5.80 -12.46
CA ARG A 446 -24.18 5.72 -11.28
C ARG A 446 -22.83 5.05 -11.55
N GLY A 447 -22.70 4.34 -12.67
CA GLY A 447 -21.45 3.73 -13.13
C GLY A 447 -20.98 4.34 -14.44
N ALA A 448 -20.83 3.53 -15.49
CA ALA A 448 -20.32 3.97 -16.79
C ALA A 448 -21.38 4.66 -17.67
N GLY A 449 -22.67 4.53 -17.36
CA GLY A 449 -23.75 5.24 -18.07
C GLY A 449 -23.93 4.82 -19.54
N MET A 450 -23.46 3.62 -19.92
CA MET A 450 -23.51 3.09 -21.28
C MET A 450 -24.82 2.33 -21.54
N ALA A 451 -25.94 2.99 -21.26
CA ALA A 451 -27.29 2.41 -21.35
C ALA A 451 -27.59 1.82 -22.73
N GLU A 452 -26.99 2.36 -23.80
CA GLU A 452 -27.13 1.87 -25.16
C GLU A 452 -26.65 0.42 -25.37
N LEU A 453 -25.79 -0.11 -24.49
CA LEU A 453 -25.35 -1.51 -24.56
C LEU A 453 -26.43 -2.51 -24.13
N ALA A 454 -27.52 -2.03 -23.52
CA ALA A 454 -28.69 -2.86 -23.21
C ALA A 454 -29.51 -3.23 -24.46
N TYR A 455 -29.39 -2.46 -25.55
CA TYR A 455 -29.91 -2.87 -26.86
C TYR A 455 -29.02 -3.97 -27.42
N LEU A 456 -29.58 -5.14 -27.71
CA LEU A 456 -28.84 -6.30 -28.21
C LEU A 456 -28.91 -6.33 -29.74
N GLU A 457 -27.90 -5.76 -30.39
CA GLU A 457 -27.83 -5.63 -31.84
C GLU A 457 -27.83 -6.98 -32.59
N PRO A 458 -28.39 -7.07 -33.82
CA PRO A 458 -28.54 -8.34 -34.54
C PRO A 458 -27.25 -8.82 -35.22
N ALA A 459 -26.30 -7.92 -35.48
CA ALA A 459 -25.07 -8.24 -36.20
C ALA A 459 -24.27 -9.35 -35.49
N LYS A 460 -23.60 -10.24 -36.23
CA LYS A 460 -22.83 -11.35 -35.60
C LYS A 460 -21.61 -10.84 -34.81
N VAL A 461 -20.98 -9.76 -35.27
CA VAL A 461 -19.83 -9.11 -34.64
C VAL A 461 -20.21 -7.66 -34.32
N CYS A 462 -19.83 -7.18 -33.13
CA CYS A 462 -20.03 -5.79 -32.74
C CYS A 462 -18.80 -5.22 -32.03
N GLU A 463 -17.93 -4.54 -32.78
CA GLU A 463 -16.72 -3.91 -32.24
C GLU A 463 -17.02 -2.86 -31.17
N TYR A 464 -18.08 -2.07 -31.36
CA TYR A 464 -18.50 -1.08 -30.36
C TYR A 464 -18.86 -1.75 -29.03
N ARG A 465 -19.58 -2.89 -29.04
CA ARG A 465 -19.89 -3.63 -27.80
C ARG A 465 -18.63 -4.17 -27.14
N LEU A 466 -17.72 -4.77 -27.92
CA LEU A 466 -16.44 -5.27 -27.42
C LEU A 466 -15.65 -4.15 -26.73
N LYS A 467 -15.51 -3.00 -27.39
CA LYS A 467 -14.76 -1.85 -26.86
C LYS A 467 -15.44 -1.22 -25.64
N LYS A 468 -16.72 -0.85 -25.75
CA LYS A 468 -17.44 -0.14 -24.69
C LYS A 468 -17.70 -0.97 -23.46
N THR A 469 -17.97 -2.28 -23.61
CA THR A 469 -18.08 -3.17 -22.45
C THR A 469 -16.76 -3.24 -21.69
N PHE A 470 -15.62 -3.28 -22.40
CA PHE A 470 -14.30 -3.23 -21.76
C PHE A 470 -14.09 -1.91 -21.00
N GLU A 471 -14.26 -0.78 -21.70
CA GLU A 471 -14.08 0.57 -21.15
C GLU A 471 -14.94 0.81 -19.90
N GLY A 472 -16.20 0.38 -19.92
CA GLY A 472 -17.14 0.59 -18.81
C GLY A 472 -16.91 -0.31 -17.59
N SER A 473 -16.04 -1.32 -17.69
CA SER A 473 -15.73 -2.28 -16.62
C SER A 473 -14.24 -2.43 -16.33
N ARG A 474 -13.41 -1.52 -16.84
CA ARG A 474 -11.93 -1.56 -16.79
C ARG A 474 -11.36 -1.84 -15.39
N THR A 475 -11.87 -1.18 -14.36
CA THR A 475 -11.42 -1.36 -12.98
C THR A 475 -11.54 -2.82 -12.54
N SER A 476 -12.67 -3.48 -12.82
CA SER A 476 -12.86 -4.89 -12.44
C SER A 476 -11.92 -5.83 -13.17
N TYR A 477 -11.63 -5.58 -14.44
CA TYR A 477 -10.67 -6.40 -15.20
C TYR A 477 -9.25 -6.25 -14.66
N ARG A 478 -8.84 -5.05 -14.26
CA ARG A 478 -7.56 -4.81 -13.58
C ARG A 478 -7.45 -5.58 -12.26
N LEU A 479 -8.53 -5.63 -11.46
CA LEU A 479 -8.57 -6.46 -10.24
C LEU A 479 -8.33 -7.94 -10.54
N LEU A 480 -9.00 -8.47 -11.57
CA LEU A 480 -8.84 -9.88 -11.96
C LEU A 480 -7.41 -10.17 -12.43
N MET A 481 -6.84 -9.32 -13.28
CA MET A 481 -5.46 -9.49 -13.76
C MET A 481 -4.45 -9.39 -12.61
N PHE A 482 -4.63 -8.44 -11.68
CA PHE A 482 -3.80 -8.36 -10.48
C PHE A 482 -3.89 -9.64 -9.64
N SER A 483 -5.11 -10.12 -9.37
CA SER A 483 -5.31 -11.32 -8.56
C SER A 483 -4.67 -12.55 -9.19
N GLU A 484 -4.76 -12.69 -10.51
CA GLU A 484 -4.13 -13.80 -11.24
C GLU A 484 -2.60 -13.66 -11.29
N LEU A 485 -2.07 -12.45 -11.54
CA LEU A 485 -0.64 -12.18 -11.48
C LEU A 485 -0.07 -12.54 -10.10
N PHE A 486 -0.70 -12.06 -9.03
CA PHE A 486 -0.27 -12.37 -7.67
C PHE A 486 -0.38 -13.86 -7.40
N ARG A 487 -1.47 -14.52 -7.80
CA ARG A 487 -1.65 -15.97 -7.63
C ARG A 487 -0.52 -16.75 -8.31
N ARG A 488 -0.11 -16.37 -9.53
CA ARG A 488 1.04 -17.00 -10.21
C ARG A 488 2.35 -16.79 -9.46
N ALA A 489 2.58 -15.60 -8.93
CA ALA A 489 3.79 -15.27 -8.17
C ALA A 489 3.84 -15.98 -6.81
N ALA A 490 2.71 -16.03 -6.09
CA ALA A 490 2.58 -16.66 -4.79
C ALA A 490 2.48 -18.20 -4.88
N ARG A 491 1.95 -18.72 -5.99
CA ARG A 491 1.77 -20.14 -6.28
C ARG A 491 2.24 -20.47 -7.71
N PRO A 492 3.56 -20.54 -7.94
CA PRO A 492 4.09 -20.94 -9.23
C PRO A 492 3.62 -22.38 -9.54
N SER A 493 2.92 -22.53 -10.66
CA SER A 493 2.53 -23.85 -11.17
C SER A 493 3.68 -24.43 -12.00
N ILE A 494 3.82 -25.76 -11.99
CA ILE A 494 4.77 -26.50 -12.85
C ILE A 494 4.44 -26.32 -14.34
N SER A 495 3.16 -26.04 -14.66
CA SER A 495 2.60 -26.20 -16.01
C SER A 495 2.43 -24.91 -16.83
N LEU A 496 2.82 -23.73 -16.33
CA LEU A 496 2.88 -22.51 -17.16
C LEU A 496 4.29 -21.92 -17.11
N PRO A 497 4.99 -21.76 -18.25
CA PRO A 497 6.27 -21.06 -18.27
C PRO A 497 6.08 -19.64 -17.72
N SER A 498 6.94 -19.25 -16.77
CA SER A 498 7.09 -17.84 -16.44
C SER A 498 7.42 -17.07 -17.71
N LEU A 499 6.75 -15.94 -17.94
CA LEU A 499 7.03 -15.02 -19.05
C LEU A 499 8.44 -14.40 -18.96
N THR A 500 9.20 -14.65 -17.89
CA THR A 500 10.45 -13.96 -17.61
C THR A 500 11.71 -14.81 -17.58
N ASP A 501 11.66 -16.16 -17.59
CA ASP A 501 12.90 -16.96 -17.51
C ASP A 501 12.81 -18.30 -18.26
N ALA A 502 13.21 -18.28 -19.53
CA ALA A 502 13.37 -19.48 -20.36
C ALA A 502 14.64 -20.30 -20.02
N THR A 503 15.50 -19.81 -19.11
CA THR A 503 16.81 -20.42 -18.81
C THR A 503 16.87 -21.16 -17.47
N ALA A 504 15.94 -20.90 -16.53
CA ALA A 504 15.94 -21.56 -15.21
C ALA A 504 15.04 -22.81 -15.14
N ALA A 505 14.12 -23.01 -16.09
CA ALA A 505 13.09 -24.06 -16.02
C ALA A 505 13.55 -25.46 -16.48
N LYS A 506 14.82 -25.66 -16.85
CA LYS A 506 15.28 -26.93 -17.43
C LYS A 506 15.91 -27.93 -16.46
N SER A 507 15.90 -27.69 -15.14
CA SER A 507 16.64 -28.54 -14.19
C SER A 507 15.97 -28.86 -12.86
N SER A 508 14.63 -28.94 -12.78
CA SER A 508 14.04 -29.65 -11.62
C SER A 508 12.68 -30.25 -11.95
N GLY A 509 12.52 -31.54 -11.63
CA GLY A 509 11.20 -32.17 -11.46
C GLY A 509 10.51 -31.64 -10.20
N ALA A 510 10.34 -30.32 -10.12
CA ALA A 510 9.82 -29.64 -8.94
C ALA A 510 8.34 -29.96 -8.78
N THR A 511 7.99 -30.58 -7.67
CA THR A 511 6.61 -30.77 -7.22
C THR A 511 6.00 -29.44 -6.77
N LYS A 512 4.67 -29.30 -6.87
CA LYS A 512 3.94 -28.11 -6.44
C LYS A 512 4.17 -27.92 -4.93
N LYS A 513 4.73 -26.78 -4.53
CA LYS A 513 4.97 -26.45 -3.12
C LYS A 513 3.67 -26.50 -2.31
N SER A 514 3.73 -27.17 -1.17
CA SER A 514 2.69 -27.19 -0.15
C SER A 514 2.50 -25.81 0.50
N LEU A 515 1.34 -25.59 1.12
CA LEU A 515 1.08 -24.33 1.83
C LEU A 515 2.04 -24.10 2.99
N SER A 516 2.48 -25.17 3.66
CA SER A 516 3.46 -25.09 4.76
C SER A 516 4.84 -24.68 4.23
N GLU A 517 5.29 -25.23 3.10
CA GLU A 517 6.55 -24.80 2.48
C GLU A 517 6.49 -23.33 2.05
N LEU A 518 5.37 -22.88 1.46
CA LEU A 518 5.18 -21.47 1.10
C LEU A 518 5.19 -20.54 2.32
N ARG A 519 4.58 -20.97 3.43
CA ARG A 519 4.63 -20.25 4.71
C ARG A 519 6.06 -20.15 5.21
N ASP A 520 6.78 -21.28 5.24
CA ASP A 520 8.13 -21.33 5.80
C ASP A 520 9.10 -20.48 4.95
N GLU A 521 8.92 -20.43 3.62
CA GLU A 521 9.63 -19.49 2.75
C GLU A 521 9.27 -18.03 3.00
N LEU A 522 8.07 -17.70 3.47
CA LEU A 522 7.73 -16.33 3.84
C LEU A 522 8.34 -15.97 5.19
N PHE A 523 8.45 -16.93 6.12
CA PHE A 523 9.17 -16.73 7.37
C PHE A 523 10.65 -16.39 7.16
N THR A 524 11.31 -17.04 6.18
CA THR A 524 12.72 -16.71 5.86
C THR A 524 12.89 -15.29 5.29
N ARG A 525 11.82 -14.71 4.75
CA ARG A 525 11.79 -13.35 4.15
C ARG A 525 11.04 -12.34 5.00
N HIS A 526 10.80 -12.65 6.27
CA HIS A 526 10.10 -11.75 7.20
C HIS A 526 8.66 -11.37 6.78
N GLY A 527 8.00 -12.25 6.03
CA GLY A 527 6.67 -12.04 5.46
C GLY A 527 6.63 -11.20 4.18
N GLY A 528 7.79 -10.76 3.69
CA GLY A 528 7.92 -9.95 2.48
C GLY A 528 7.92 -10.77 1.19
N ALA A 529 7.80 -10.05 0.07
CA ALA A 529 7.91 -10.62 -1.27
C ALA A 529 9.32 -11.22 -1.51
N PRO A 530 9.48 -12.17 -2.46
CA PRO A 530 10.80 -12.58 -2.92
C PRO A 530 11.64 -11.38 -3.37
N PHE A 531 12.97 -11.47 -3.25
CA PHE A 531 13.88 -10.41 -3.66
C PHE A 531 13.61 -9.97 -5.11
N ALA A 532 13.58 -8.65 -5.35
CA ALA A 532 13.17 -8.00 -6.60
C ALA A 532 11.73 -8.28 -7.10
N ALA A 533 10.99 -9.21 -6.49
CA ALA A 533 9.64 -9.55 -6.92
C ALA A 533 8.63 -8.43 -6.60
N ALA A 534 8.81 -7.67 -5.52
CA ALA A 534 7.95 -6.52 -5.23
C ALA A 534 8.08 -5.43 -6.31
N ALA A 535 9.31 -5.08 -6.68
CA ALA A 535 9.61 -4.11 -7.75
C ALA A 535 9.09 -4.59 -9.11
N HIS A 536 9.40 -5.84 -9.47
CA HIS A 536 8.93 -6.45 -10.70
C HIS A 536 7.40 -6.50 -10.76
N MET A 537 6.75 -6.97 -9.69
CA MET A 537 5.28 -7.04 -9.63
C MET A 537 4.65 -5.66 -9.67
N ALA A 538 5.23 -4.66 -9.00
CA ALA A 538 4.75 -3.29 -9.08
C ALA A 538 4.83 -2.75 -10.52
N ALA A 539 5.93 -3.01 -11.24
CA ALA A 539 6.07 -2.66 -12.66
C ALA A 539 5.04 -3.40 -13.53
N GLU A 540 4.83 -4.68 -13.27
CA GLU A 540 3.89 -5.50 -14.02
C GLU A 540 2.43 -5.07 -13.79
N VAL A 541 2.07 -4.69 -12.56
CA VAL A 541 0.75 -4.10 -12.28
C VAL A 541 0.55 -2.80 -13.05
N ARG A 542 1.58 -1.95 -13.17
CA ARG A 542 1.50 -0.74 -14.01
C ARG A 542 1.32 -1.08 -15.48
N ARG A 543 1.95 -2.16 -15.98
CA ARG A 543 1.73 -2.66 -17.36
C ARG A 543 0.29 -3.14 -17.54
N LEU A 544 -0.22 -3.96 -16.62
CA LEU A 544 -1.61 -4.44 -16.65
C LEU A 544 -2.63 -3.31 -16.64
N GLN A 545 -2.32 -2.18 -15.98
CA GLN A 545 -3.17 -0.99 -15.99
C GLN A 545 -3.31 -0.34 -17.37
N GLN A 546 -2.36 -0.57 -18.30
CA GLN A 546 -2.42 -0.07 -19.67
C GLN A 546 -3.30 -0.90 -20.61
N ILE A 547 -3.69 -2.13 -20.20
CA ILE A 547 -4.55 -2.98 -21.03
C ILE A 547 -5.94 -2.37 -21.15
N ASP A 548 -6.40 -2.19 -22.39
CA ASP A 548 -7.66 -1.54 -22.73
C ASP A 548 -8.57 -2.36 -23.66
N ASP A 549 -8.23 -3.63 -23.90
CA ASP A 549 -8.98 -4.54 -24.78
C ASP A 549 -9.15 -5.97 -24.20
N PHE A 550 -10.19 -6.68 -24.69
CA PHE A 550 -10.49 -8.04 -24.26
C PHE A 550 -9.45 -9.11 -24.67
N PRO A 551 -8.95 -9.15 -25.92
CA PRO A 551 -7.88 -10.09 -26.30
C PRO A 551 -6.67 -10.07 -25.36
N SER A 552 -6.13 -8.88 -25.06
CA SER A 552 -5.02 -8.69 -24.13
C SER A 552 -5.40 -9.14 -22.72
N PHE A 553 -6.58 -8.73 -22.22
CA PHE A 553 -7.08 -9.14 -20.91
C PHE A 553 -7.24 -10.67 -20.78
N LEU A 554 -7.86 -11.33 -21.75
CA LEU A 554 -8.09 -12.78 -21.71
C LEU A 554 -6.77 -13.55 -21.75
N LYS A 555 -5.78 -13.05 -22.50
CA LYS A 555 -4.42 -13.58 -22.50
C LYS A 555 -3.81 -13.54 -21.09
N GLU A 556 -3.90 -12.42 -20.40
CA GLU A 556 -3.39 -12.30 -19.01
C GLU A 556 -4.10 -13.26 -18.06
N MET A 557 -5.42 -13.43 -18.23
CA MET A 557 -6.22 -14.37 -17.45
C MET A 557 -5.97 -15.85 -17.80
N GLY A 558 -5.11 -16.16 -18.78
CA GLY A 558 -4.84 -17.53 -19.23
C GLY A 558 -6.04 -18.19 -19.91
N VAL A 559 -6.92 -17.39 -20.52
CA VAL A 559 -8.13 -17.84 -21.21
C VAL A 559 -7.92 -17.77 -22.72
N THR A 560 -8.25 -18.84 -23.43
CA THR A 560 -8.21 -18.89 -24.90
C THR A 560 -9.08 -17.78 -25.48
N ILE A 561 -8.49 -16.98 -26.36
CA ILE A 561 -9.16 -15.84 -26.99
C ILE A 561 -10.22 -16.37 -27.98
N PRO A 562 -11.51 -16.13 -27.74
CA PRO A 562 -12.57 -16.53 -28.66
C PRO A 562 -12.60 -15.63 -29.90
N THR A 563 -13.25 -16.10 -30.97
CA THR A 563 -13.54 -15.24 -32.13
C THR A 563 -14.42 -14.06 -31.71
N GLN A 564 -14.28 -12.91 -32.39
CA GLN A 564 -15.08 -11.72 -32.07
C GLN A 564 -16.59 -12.00 -32.10
N ALA A 565 -17.04 -12.85 -33.03
CA ALA A 565 -18.44 -13.28 -33.12
C ALA A 565 -18.90 -14.00 -31.86
N ARG A 566 -18.15 -15.03 -31.43
CA ARG A 566 -18.47 -15.79 -30.23
C ARG A 566 -18.42 -14.93 -28.97
N PHE A 567 -17.46 -14.01 -28.88
CA PHE A 567 -17.36 -13.15 -27.71
C PHE A 567 -18.45 -12.08 -27.68
N THR A 568 -18.84 -11.53 -28.83
CA THR A 568 -19.99 -10.62 -28.94
C THR A 568 -21.26 -11.30 -28.40
N GLU A 569 -21.48 -12.57 -28.77
CA GLU A 569 -22.58 -13.38 -28.25
C GLU A 569 -22.50 -13.58 -26.72
N VAL A 570 -21.33 -13.90 -26.19
CA VAL A 570 -21.10 -14.00 -24.73
C VAL A 570 -21.44 -12.70 -24.01
N LEU A 571 -21.03 -11.54 -24.54
CA LEU A 571 -21.33 -10.24 -23.92
C LEU A 571 -22.84 -9.94 -23.92
N ARG A 572 -23.57 -10.32 -24.98
CA ARG A 572 -25.04 -10.20 -25.01
C ARG A 572 -25.69 -11.14 -24.00
N GLY A 573 -25.22 -12.38 -23.93
CA GLY A 573 -25.65 -13.36 -22.93
C GLY A 573 -25.42 -12.87 -21.50
N CYS A 574 -24.32 -12.18 -21.22
CA CYS A 574 -24.06 -11.55 -19.91
C CYS A 574 -25.10 -10.47 -19.58
N VAL A 575 -25.53 -9.67 -20.56
CA VAL A 575 -26.59 -8.66 -20.35
C VAL A 575 -27.91 -9.34 -19.99
N GLN A 576 -28.32 -10.35 -20.75
CA GLN A 576 -29.54 -11.13 -20.49
C GLN A 576 -29.47 -11.81 -19.11
N ALA A 577 -28.40 -12.57 -18.84
CA ALA A 577 -28.20 -13.24 -17.56
C ALA A 577 -28.18 -12.27 -16.37
N SER A 578 -27.68 -11.04 -16.55
CA SER A 578 -27.72 -10.01 -15.51
C SER A 578 -29.16 -9.58 -15.17
N MET A 579 -30.03 -9.51 -16.17
CA MET A 579 -31.46 -9.22 -15.97
C MET A 579 -32.16 -10.41 -15.33
N ASP A 580 -31.97 -11.62 -15.86
CA ASP A 580 -32.62 -12.85 -15.40
C ASP A 580 -32.26 -13.18 -13.95
N ARG A 581 -31.01 -12.96 -13.55
CA ARG A 581 -30.52 -13.19 -12.18
C ARG A 581 -30.83 -12.05 -11.22
N GLY A 582 -31.52 -11.00 -11.68
CA GLY A 582 -31.86 -9.85 -10.87
C GLY A 582 -30.64 -9.04 -10.41
N TYR A 583 -29.57 -9.00 -11.19
CA TYR A 583 -28.48 -8.04 -10.96
C TYR A 583 -28.84 -6.66 -11.52
N SER A 584 -29.59 -6.65 -12.61
CA SER A 584 -30.04 -5.48 -13.35
C SER A 584 -31.55 -5.58 -13.62
N LYS A 585 -32.17 -4.47 -14.01
CA LYS A 585 -33.50 -4.43 -14.63
C LYS A 585 -33.44 -3.63 -15.93
N TYR A 586 -34.36 -3.88 -16.86
CA TYR A 586 -34.55 -2.99 -18.01
C TYR A 586 -35.12 -1.65 -17.53
N GLY A 587 -34.27 -0.62 -17.54
CA GLY A 587 -34.64 0.73 -17.11
C GLY A 587 -35.40 1.56 -18.15
N ALA A 588 -35.46 1.09 -19.41
CA ALA A 588 -36.05 1.79 -20.54
C ALA A 588 -36.66 0.79 -21.55
N SER A 589 -37.56 1.27 -22.41
CA SER A 589 -38.11 0.45 -23.50
C SER A 589 -37.03 0.13 -24.53
N MET A 590 -37.21 -0.99 -25.26
CA MET A 590 -36.33 -1.36 -26.38
C MET A 590 -36.21 -0.25 -27.43
N ALA A 591 -37.31 0.48 -27.70
CA ALA A 591 -37.31 1.63 -28.59
C ALA A 591 -36.36 2.75 -28.12
N ALA A 592 -36.39 3.07 -26.82
CA ALA A 592 -35.52 4.09 -26.23
C ALA A 592 -34.05 3.67 -26.26
N LEU A 593 -33.76 2.40 -25.96
CA LEU A 593 -32.41 1.84 -26.00
C LEU A 593 -31.84 1.82 -27.43
N ALA A 594 -32.66 1.49 -28.43
CA ALA A 594 -32.28 1.53 -29.83
C ALA A 594 -32.00 2.97 -30.31
N SER A 595 -32.82 3.95 -29.89
CA SER A 595 -32.56 5.37 -30.17
C SER A 595 -31.23 5.85 -29.59
N LEU A 596 -30.92 5.48 -28.34
CA LEU A 596 -29.61 5.77 -27.73
C LEU A 596 -28.48 5.11 -28.52
N ARG A 597 -28.68 3.86 -28.95
CA ARG A 597 -27.67 3.13 -29.70
C ARG A 597 -27.34 3.81 -31.03
N LEU A 598 -28.35 4.20 -31.80
CA LEU A 598 -28.17 4.93 -33.05
C LEU A 598 -27.48 6.29 -32.85
N ALA A 599 -27.72 6.95 -31.72
CA ALA A 599 -27.10 8.23 -31.42
C ALA A 599 -25.63 8.12 -30.98
N ARG A 600 -25.28 7.06 -30.23
CA ARG A 600 -23.95 6.91 -29.58
C ARG A 600 -22.98 6.01 -30.35
N ASP A 601 -23.48 5.08 -31.16
CA ASP A 601 -22.67 4.19 -31.98
C ASP A 601 -22.70 4.62 -33.43
N ARG A 602 -21.69 5.38 -33.86
CA ARG A 602 -21.56 5.85 -35.25
C ARG A 602 -21.26 4.72 -36.25
N SER A 603 -20.89 3.53 -35.76
CA SER A 603 -20.56 2.36 -36.59
C SER A 603 -21.73 1.42 -36.83
N ILE A 604 -22.85 1.61 -36.13
CA ILE A 604 -24.02 0.73 -36.29
C ILE A 604 -24.73 1.02 -37.61
N ASP A 605 -25.15 -0.04 -38.30
CA ASP A 605 -26.01 0.09 -39.49
C ASP A 605 -27.44 0.49 -39.05
N PRO A 606 -27.90 1.72 -39.39
CA PRO A 606 -29.23 2.16 -39.01
C PRO A 606 -30.34 1.34 -39.64
N ALA A 607 -30.12 0.81 -40.86
CA ALA A 607 -31.12 0.01 -41.57
C ALA A 607 -31.34 -1.33 -40.85
N ALA A 608 -30.26 -2.00 -40.44
CA ALA A 608 -30.34 -3.23 -39.66
C ALA A 608 -31.05 -3.03 -38.30
N VAL A 609 -30.83 -1.89 -37.63
CA VAL A 609 -31.54 -1.57 -36.38
C VAL A 609 -33.03 -1.36 -36.64
N VAL A 610 -33.39 -0.59 -37.67
CA VAL A 610 -34.80 -0.37 -38.04
C VAL A 610 -35.48 -1.69 -38.42
N ALA A 611 -34.79 -2.57 -39.16
CA ALA A 611 -35.31 -3.88 -39.53
C ALA A 611 -35.52 -4.79 -38.30
N ASP A 612 -34.57 -4.86 -37.37
CA ASP A 612 -34.71 -5.63 -36.11
C ASP A 612 -35.86 -5.10 -35.25
N MET A 613 -36.00 -3.78 -35.13
CA MET A 613 -37.12 -3.15 -34.41
C MET A 613 -38.47 -3.45 -35.05
N THR A 614 -38.55 -3.37 -36.39
CA THR A 614 -39.76 -3.69 -37.15
C THR A 614 -40.14 -5.16 -36.96
N ALA A 615 -39.15 -6.07 -37.01
CA ALA A 615 -39.36 -7.50 -36.75
C ALA A 615 -39.87 -7.77 -35.32
N ARG A 616 -39.54 -6.90 -34.35
CA ARG A 616 -40.04 -6.93 -32.96
C ARG A 616 -41.38 -6.19 -32.78
N GLY A 617 -41.99 -5.67 -33.84
CA GLY A 617 -43.25 -4.93 -33.79
C GLY A 617 -43.15 -3.52 -33.22
N ILE A 618 -41.95 -2.90 -33.24
CA ILE A 618 -41.71 -1.56 -32.71
C ILE A 618 -41.62 -0.56 -33.88
N THR A 619 -42.63 0.30 -34.00
CA THR A 619 -42.75 1.28 -35.11
C THR A 619 -42.38 2.71 -34.69
N GLU A 620 -42.53 3.05 -33.43
CA GLU A 620 -42.24 4.40 -32.90
C GLU A 620 -40.98 4.43 -32.03
N ARG A 621 -40.26 5.56 -32.10
CA ARG A 621 -39.00 5.78 -31.39
C ARG A 621 -38.98 7.16 -30.73
N PRO A 622 -38.63 7.26 -29.43
CA PRO A 622 -38.37 8.55 -28.81
C PRO A 622 -37.07 9.14 -29.36
N LEU A 623 -36.97 10.47 -29.37
CA LEU A 623 -35.73 11.18 -29.66
C LEU A 623 -34.66 10.78 -28.63
N ALA A 624 -33.45 10.45 -29.10
CA ALA A 624 -32.35 10.03 -28.21
C ALA A 624 -32.06 11.08 -27.12
N GLN A 625 -32.09 12.37 -27.46
CA GLN A 625 -31.93 13.49 -26.51
C GLN A 625 -32.94 13.44 -25.36
N ARG A 626 -34.19 13.03 -25.63
CA ARG A 626 -35.20 12.88 -24.58
C ARG A 626 -34.86 11.74 -23.62
N VAL A 627 -34.38 10.63 -24.16
CA VAL A 627 -33.93 9.48 -23.36
C VAL A 627 -32.72 9.85 -22.50
N GLU A 628 -31.78 10.64 -23.01
CA GLU A 628 -30.63 11.13 -22.25
C GLU A 628 -31.02 12.06 -21.10
N LEU A 629 -32.02 12.93 -21.32
CA LEU A 629 -32.61 13.75 -20.27
C LEU A 629 -33.29 12.89 -19.19
N ASP A 630 -33.95 11.81 -19.58
CA ASP A 630 -34.59 10.87 -18.64
C ASP A 630 -33.56 10.09 -17.81
N ILE A 631 -32.42 9.69 -18.39
CA ILE A 631 -31.29 9.11 -17.66
C ILE A 631 -30.70 10.12 -16.67
N SER A 632 -30.42 11.34 -17.15
CA SER A 632 -29.80 12.40 -16.34
C SER A 632 -30.69 12.83 -15.17
N ALA A 633 -32.01 12.80 -15.37
CA ALA A 633 -33.00 13.07 -14.34
C ALA A 633 -33.29 11.86 -13.43
N GLY A 634 -32.63 10.71 -13.63
CA GLY A 634 -32.82 9.49 -12.83
C GLY A 634 -34.15 8.78 -13.05
N ARG A 635 -34.90 9.13 -14.12
CA ARG A 635 -36.15 8.45 -14.50
C ARG A 635 -35.88 7.06 -15.11
N ILE A 636 -34.75 6.93 -15.81
CA ILE A 636 -34.24 5.66 -16.35
C ILE A 636 -33.06 5.20 -15.49
N GLY A 637 -33.14 3.98 -14.98
CA GLY A 637 -32.07 3.37 -14.18
C GLY A 637 -32.15 1.84 -14.20
N PHE A 638 -30.99 1.19 -14.10
CA PHE A 638 -30.84 -0.26 -14.28
C PHE A 638 -30.70 -1.02 -12.96
N PHE A 639 -30.57 -0.33 -11.83
CA PHE A 639 -30.65 -1.01 -10.53
C PHE A 639 -32.08 -1.40 -10.19
N ILE A 640 -32.21 -2.56 -9.54
CA ILE A 640 -33.45 -2.95 -8.88
C ILE A 640 -33.69 -1.99 -7.70
N SER A 641 -34.84 -1.31 -7.71
CA SER A 641 -35.29 -0.51 -6.56
C SER A 641 -35.46 -1.47 -5.38
N LYS A 642 -34.83 -1.16 -4.25
CA LYS A 642 -35.28 -1.77 -2.99
C LYS A 642 -36.55 -1.02 -2.63
N ASP A 643 -37.70 -1.54 -3.05
CA ASP A 643 -38.96 -1.03 -2.56
C ASP A 643 -38.96 -1.20 -1.04
N LYS A 644 -38.89 -0.07 -0.32
CA LYS A 644 -39.39 -0.04 1.05
C LYS A 644 -40.89 -0.33 0.94
N PRO A 645 -41.44 -1.34 1.66
CA PRO A 645 -42.89 -1.46 1.74
C PRO A 645 -43.46 -0.12 2.23
N GLY A 646 -44.48 0.37 1.53
CA GLY A 646 -44.96 1.73 1.60
C GLY A 646 -45.32 2.17 3.02
N ASN A 647 -44.63 3.19 3.50
CA ASN A 647 -45.16 4.02 4.58
C ASN A 647 -46.09 5.05 3.93
N GLY A 648 -47.32 4.63 3.64
CA GLY A 648 -48.39 5.51 3.22
C GLY A 648 -48.73 6.48 4.34
N ARG A 649 -48.03 7.60 4.43
CA ARG A 649 -48.56 8.80 5.08
C ARG A 649 -49.08 9.73 3.99
N ALA A 650 -50.40 9.70 3.85
CA ALA A 650 -51.16 10.71 3.16
C ALA A 650 -50.73 12.10 3.65
N ARG A 651 -50.42 13.00 2.72
CA ARG A 651 -50.32 14.44 3.02
C ARG A 651 -51.75 14.93 3.29
N PRO A 652 -52.04 15.57 4.43
CA PRO A 652 -53.31 16.27 4.58
C PRO A 652 -53.28 17.48 3.65
N GLY A 653 -54.33 17.58 2.83
CA GLY A 653 -54.56 18.70 1.94
C GLY A 653 -54.76 19.99 2.73
N ARG A 654 -54.34 21.10 2.11
CA ARG A 654 -54.74 22.45 2.50
C ARG A 654 -56.26 22.57 2.38
N ALA A 655 -56.90 22.92 3.49
CA ALA A 655 -58.00 23.87 3.54
C ALA A 655 -57.59 24.94 4.54
#